data_AF-A0AB39WLP6-F1
#
_entry.id   AF-A0AB39WLP6-F1
#
_cell.length_a   1.000
_cell.length_b   1.000
_cell.length_c   1.000
_cell.angle_alpha   90.00
_cell.angle_beta   90.00
_cell.angle_gamma   90.00
#
_symmetry.space_group_name_H-M   'P 1'
#
loop_
_entity.id
_entity.type
_entity.pdbx_description
1 polymer ?
#
loop_
_entity_poly.entity_id
_entity_poly.type
_entity_poly.pdbx_seq_one_letter_code
_entity_poly.pdbx_strand_id
1 'polypeptide(L)'
;MKKIITFLVLVFGLHSMIAQTTTSSIKGTVKSSETESLPGATVLAIHIPTGSKYSSLSNEDGRYNMLNMRVGGPYKVIVTFIGFQTQEFNDIFLELGKPFNLNVLLKDESQQLNEVKITGSKNKVFQSGKTGAETTIGRRELSALPTISRSADDFTRLEPSASGGSFGGRNNKYNNYSLNGAVFNNPFGLDAATPGGQTGSQPISLDAIDQIQVATAPYDVTLSGFTGASVNAVTKSGTNEFHGTAYAFYRNQDLTGNKIKGEKIFVPSLEQTQAGFSIGGPIVKNKLFFFANYEIDQRSDLGSNFVANDGNGTTDVNESRVLATDLMHVSTELGKLGYDTGAYQGFTHNSNSNKGIIKFDWNINDNHKLAFIYNFLDASKDKPAHPTAILRRGPDANTLQFQNSGYQINNQISSFLVELNSKFSETVSNKLQAGYTHFNDFRDPFSAPAPVINITKDGSPYIIAGHEPFSINNKLDQKVIQITNNLNIVKGNHIFTAGFSFEKFSFKNSFNLKGYGFDVFGSTDMAGFDANIASGYYASAIADAQATYDTKNKLPDGSNGGWNLAELNVGQLAFYAQDEWNINDNFKLIYGLRADKPLYFNTSKLIQKFIDTDNSEGYVPNIEYYNPNDGSVKKFDSTKLPGNALLWSPRLGFNWDVNGDKTTQLRGGTGIFTGKLPFVWIGNQVGGTDPFFYEVVDENFKFPQVWRTSIGVDHKFDNNFIVTVDMSYNKDINGVHIQNWGLKKPTSTLAGADNRAIYGDSDYGVWTDYGFPARTNGYVLTNTNKGSAFNTSVKVQKTFDNGLFASLAYNYLKSKDVNSIEAEITGDAFSFNPALGNVNDAVLANSKYGDTHRFIGVASKVWKYGNDKWATTVSTFFEYAQGGRFNYTYGGDINNDGASGNDLIYIPTTAQISTMIFSGAGQGVAFDKFISQDNYLSGRRGQYAERYGALSPWRGKWDLKLMQDYNFKPSSSSNKTNTIQLSLDVLNLGNLINSDWGLVQVPTSVQPIGVSVDPTTKIPTYTFSGSQTKTFNYDASLLSRWQAQFGIRYIF
;
A
#
# COMPACT_ATOMS: atom_id res chain seq x y z
N MET A 1 -49.15 -11.51 0.48
CA MET A 1 -47.76 -11.79 0.03
C MET A 1 -47.49 -11.42 -1.43
N LYS A 2 -48.08 -12.02 -2.48
CA LYS A 2 -47.74 -11.70 -3.90
C LYS A 2 -47.78 -10.20 -4.27
N LYS A 3 -48.79 -9.43 -3.81
CA LYS A 3 -48.84 -7.96 -4.04
C LYS A 3 -47.76 -7.16 -3.29
N ILE A 4 -47.27 -7.64 -2.14
CA ILE A 4 -46.17 -7.01 -1.40
C ILE A 4 -44.83 -7.27 -2.09
N ILE A 5 -44.63 -8.48 -2.64
CA ILE A 5 -43.45 -8.80 -3.45
C ILE A 5 -43.43 -7.94 -4.73
N THR A 6 -44.59 -7.73 -5.37
CA THR A 6 -44.68 -6.85 -6.55
C THR A 6 -44.43 -5.38 -6.21
N PHE A 7 -44.88 -4.91 -5.04
CA PHE A 7 -44.61 -3.54 -4.57
C PHE A 7 -43.13 -3.34 -4.18
N LEU A 8 -42.49 -4.33 -3.53
CA LEU A 8 -41.04 -4.33 -3.31
C LEU A 8 -40.27 -4.30 -4.64
N VAL A 9 -40.65 -5.11 -5.62
CA VAL A 9 -40.01 -5.11 -6.96
C VAL A 9 -40.22 -3.77 -7.70
N LEU A 10 -41.36 -3.08 -7.52
CA LEU A 10 -41.55 -1.73 -8.09
C LEU A 10 -40.82 -0.62 -7.34
N VAL A 11 -40.65 -0.69 -6.02
CA VAL A 11 -39.87 0.29 -5.24
C VAL A 11 -38.36 0.15 -5.52
N PHE A 12 -37.90 -1.05 -5.88
CA PHE A 12 -36.59 -1.27 -6.51
C PHE A 12 -36.50 -0.84 -7.99
N GLY A 13 -37.60 -0.36 -8.60
CA GLY A 13 -37.71 -0.11 -10.04
C GLY A 13 -37.20 1.25 -10.55
N LEU A 14 -36.90 2.22 -9.67
CA LEU A 14 -36.45 3.57 -10.07
C LEU A 14 -35.30 4.10 -9.18
N HIS A 15 -34.18 3.38 -9.16
CA HIS A 15 -32.92 3.92 -8.64
C HIS A 15 -31.81 3.68 -9.68
N SER A 16 -31.33 4.77 -10.28
CA SER A 16 -30.17 4.71 -11.18
C SER A 16 -28.94 4.31 -10.35
N MET A 17 -28.43 3.09 -10.56
CA MET A 17 -27.32 2.46 -9.84
C MET A 17 -26.16 2.06 -10.81
N ILE A 18 -24.94 1.84 -10.30
CA ILE A 18 -23.81 2.76 -10.61
C ILE A 18 -22.38 2.01 -10.44
N ALA A 19 -21.47 1.74 -11.45
CA ALA A 19 -20.10 1.04 -11.47
C ALA A 19 -18.78 1.65 -12.09
N GLN A 20 -17.59 1.44 -11.48
CA GLN A 20 -16.23 1.82 -11.95
C GLN A 20 -15.69 0.90 -13.08
N THR A 21 -14.50 1.17 -13.64
CA THR A 21 -13.92 0.44 -14.79
C THR A 21 -13.27 -0.91 -14.41
N THR A 22 -13.75 -1.99 -15.05
CA THR A 22 -13.27 -3.40 -14.93
C THR A 22 -13.25 -4.12 -16.28
N THR A 23 -13.66 -3.38 -17.30
CA THR A 23 -14.05 -3.84 -18.61
C THR A 23 -13.06 -3.28 -19.63
N SER A 24 -13.19 -3.74 -20.86
CA SER A 24 -12.51 -3.22 -22.04
C SER A 24 -13.53 -2.71 -23.04
N SER A 25 -13.07 -2.18 -24.17
CA SER A 25 -13.90 -1.88 -25.34
C SER A 25 -13.21 -2.28 -26.65
N ILE A 26 -13.99 -2.40 -27.72
CA ILE A 26 -13.49 -2.42 -29.11
C ILE A 26 -14.11 -1.23 -29.84
N LYS A 27 -13.31 -0.49 -30.61
CA LYS A 27 -13.79 0.59 -31.48
C LYS A 27 -12.99 0.69 -32.76
N GLY A 28 -13.52 1.41 -33.74
CA GLY A 28 -12.81 1.74 -34.98
C GLY A 28 -13.75 2.23 -36.07
N THR A 29 -13.29 2.16 -37.32
CA THR A 29 -14.05 2.53 -38.52
C THR A 29 -14.23 1.36 -39.48
N VAL A 30 -15.37 1.30 -40.16
CA VAL A 30 -15.60 0.45 -41.35
C VAL A 30 -15.70 1.34 -42.58
N LYS A 31 -14.80 1.13 -43.55
CA LYS A 31 -14.75 1.86 -44.84
C LYS A 31 -14.63 0.86 -46.01
N SER A 32 -14.91 1.28 -47.24
CA SER A 32 -14.69 0.50 -48.46
C SER A 32 -13.21 0.44 -48.85
N SER A 33 -12.84 -0.38 -49.83
CA SER A 33 -11.51 -0.35 -50.45
C SER A 33 -11.18 0.97 -51.15
N GLU A 34 -12.21 1.75 -51.53
CA GLU A 34 -12.08 3.12 -52.07
C GLU A 34 -12.07 4.19 -50.97
N THR A 35 -11.99 3.78 -49.70
CA THR A 35 -11.93 4.60 -48.48
C THR A 35 -13.21 5.35 -48.10
N GLU A 36 -14.33 5.09 -48.79
CA GLU A 36 -15.64 5.62 -48.42
C GLU A 36 -16.14 5.01 -47.10
N SER A 37 -16.74 5.81 -46.22
CA SER A 37 -17.32 5.31 -44.98
C SER A 37 -18.58 4.48 -45.23
N LEU A 38 -18.72 3.34 -44.56
CA LEU A 38 -19.84 2.41 -44.73
C LEU A 38 -20.78 2.49 -43.52
N PRO A 39 -21.84 3.34 -43.53
CA PRO A 39 -22.80 3.44 -42.44
C PRO A 39 -23.75 2.24 -42.38
N GLY A 40 -24.05 1.75 -41.17
CA GLY A 40 -24.89 0.58 -40.97
C GLY A 40 -24.20 -0.78 -41.17
N ALA A 41 -22.88 -0.80 -41.39
CA ALA A 41 -22.09 -2.03 -41.33
C ALA A 41 -22.20 -2.64 -39.93
N THR A 42 -22.48 -3.94 -39.89
CA THR A 42 -22.69 -4.68 -38.64
C THR A 42 -21.36 -5.23 -38.16
N VAL A 43 -20.99 -4.89 -36.92
CA VAL A 43 -19.80 -5.43 -36.26
C VAL A 43 -20.25 -6.30 -35.08
N LEU A 44 -19.90 -7.58 -35.12
CA LEU A 44 -20.22 -8.58 -34.10
C LEU A 44 -18.94 -9.13 -33.48
N ALA A 45 -18.68 -8.80 -32.21
CA ALA A 45 -17.62 -9.41 -31.41
C ALA A 45 -18.18 -10.55 -30.55
N ILE A 46 -17.54 -11.72 -30.65
CA ILE A 46 -17.87 -12.93 -29.89
C ILE A 46 -16.68 -13.26 -28.99
N HIS A 47 -16.88 -13.22 -27.66
CA HIS A 47 -15.90 -13.73 -26.71
C HIS A 47 -15.92 -15.26 -26.76
N ILE A 48 -14.96 -15.88 -27.45
CA ILE A 48 -14.95 -17.33 -27.71
C ILE A 48 -15.05 -18.15 -26.42
N PRO A 49 -14.34 -17.83 -25.32
CA PRO A 49 -14.43 -18.61 -24.08
C PRO A 49 -15.83 -18.65 -23.46
N THR A 50 -16.70 -17.65 -23.65
CA THR A 50 -18.02 -17.60 -22.96
C THR A 50 -19.21 -17.49 -23.91
N GLY A 51 -18.99 -17.46 -25.23
CA GLY A 51 -20.02 -17.16 -26.22
C GLY A 51 -20.68 -15.79 -26.06
N SER A 52 -20.14 -14.90 -25.21
CA SER A 52 -20.73 -13.58 -24.96
C SER A 52 -20.62 -12.73 -26.23
N LYS A 53 -21.77 -12.33 -26.78
CA LYS A 53 -21.85 -11.46 -27.96
C LYS A 53 -21.90 -9.99 -27.56
N TYR A 54 -21.34 -9.16 -28.44
CA TYR A 54 -21.43 -7.71 -28.43
C TYR A 54 -21.61 -7.28 -29.89
N SER A 55 -22.61 -6.46 -30.16
CA SER A 55 -22.84 -5.87 -31.48
C SER A 55 -22.66 -4.35 -31.44
N SER A 56 -22.31 -3.78 -32.59
CA SER A 56 -22.40 -2.34 -32.87
C SER A 56 -22.70 -2.16 -34.35
N LEU A 57 -23.37 -1.06 -34.70
CA LEU A 57 -23.48 -0.59 -36.08
C LEU A 57 -22.52 0.59 -36.29
N SER A 58 -21.93 0.69 -37.47
CA SER A 58 -21.20 1.89 -37.88
C SER A 58 -22.16 3.08 -38.09
N ASN A 59 -21.73 4.28 -37.67
CA ASN A 59 -22.43 5.54 -37.88
C ASN A 59 -22.15 6.11 -39.30
N GLU A 60 -22.63 7.33 -39.56
CA GLU A 60 -22.43 8.07 -40.83
C GLU A 60 -20.94 8.21 -41.23
N ASP A 61 -20.03 8.39 -40.26
CA ASP A 61 -18.57 8.42 -40.48
C ASP A 61 -17.95 7.02 -40.65
N GLY A 62 -18.74 5.94 -40.60
CA GLY A 62 -18.26 4.56 -40.56
C GLY A 62 -17.77 4.12 -39.17
N ARG A 63 -17.85 4.95 -38.13
CA ARG A 63 -17.34 4.66 -36.78
C ARG A 63 -18.27 3.74 -35.99
N TYR A 64 -17.72 2.78 -35.26
CA TYR A 64 -18.45 1.90 -34.36
C TYR A 64 -17.77 1.80 -32.97
N ASN A 65 -18.55 1.51 -31.93
CA ASN A 65 -18.07 1.39 -30.56
C ASN A 65 -18.80 0.26 -29.80
N MET A 66 -18.04 -0.65 -29.19
CA MET A 66 -18.54 -1.68 -28.28
C MET A 66 -17.91 -1.46 -26.90
N LEU A 67 -18.72 -0.96 -25.96
CA LEU A 67 -18.31 -0.65 -24.58
C LEU A 67 -18.61 -1.83 -23.64
N ASN A 68 -18.07 -1.78 -22.42
CA ASN A 68 -18.37 -2.73 -21.34
C ASN A 68 -18.13 -4.20 -21.71
N MET A 69 -17.04 -4.47 -22.43
CA MET A 69 -16.64 -5.82 -22.85
C MET A 69 -15.82 -6.52 -21.76
N ARG A 70 -15.91 -7.85 -21.68
CA ARG A 70 -15.05 -8.66 -20.80
C ARG A 70 -13.57 -8.50 -21.18
N VAL A 71 -12.72 -8.38 -20.17
CA VAL A 71 -11.26 -8.37 -20.32
C VAL A 71 -10.76 -9.79 -20.69
N GLY A 72 -9.63 -9.87 -21.41
CA GLY A 72 -9.09 -11.13 -21.91
C GLY A 72 -9.59 -11.50 -23.31
N GLY A 73 -9.69 -12.79 -23.60
CA GLY A 73 -10.01 -13.31 -24.94
C GLY A 73 -9.70 -14.82 -25.07
N PRO A 74 -9.65 -15.36 -26.29
CA PRO A 74 -9.72 -14.64 -27.56
C PRO A 74 -11.15 -14.19 -27.92
N TYR A 75 -11.23 -13.09 -28.66
CA TYR A 75 -12.41 -12.63 -29.36
C TYR A 75 -12.30 -12.95 -30.86
N LYS A 76 -13.44 -13.32 -31.44
CA LYS A 76 -13.67 -13.30 -32.90
C LYS A 76 -14.55 -12.09 -33.22
N VAL A 77 -14.10 -11.21 -34.10
CA VAL A 77 -14.88 -10.08 -34.61
C VAL A 77 -15.25 -10.34 -36.06
N ILE A 78 -16.52 -10.22 -36.39
CA ILE A 78 -17.09 -10.41 -37.72
C ILE A 78 -17.67 -9.07 -38.17
N VAL A 79 -17.35 -8.64 -39.39
CA VAL A 79 -17.84 -7.38 -39.97
C VAL A 79 -18.53 -7.67 -41.29
N THR A 80 -19.76 -7.19 -41.44
CA THR A 80 -20.60 -7.40 -42.63
C THR A 80 -21.25 -6.11 -43.11
N PHE A 81 -21.37 -5.97 -44.42
CA PHE A 81 -22.17 -4.92 -45.08
C PHE A 81 -22.68 -5.45 -46.43
N ILE A 82 -23.83 -4.96 -46.90
CA ILE A 82 -24.49 -5.50 -48.11
C ILE A 82 -23.68 -5.13 -49.35
N GLY A 83 -23.38 -6.11 -50.22
CA GLY A 83 -22.54 -5.94 -51.42
C GLY A 83 -21.03 -6.12 -51.17
N PHE A 84 -20.62 -6.33 -49.92
CA PHE A 84 -19.23 -6.47 -49.52
C PHE A 84 -18.95 -7.84 -48.90
N GLN A 85 -17.70 -8.29 -49.01
CA GLN A 85 -17.25 -9.55 -48.41
C GLN A 85 -17.23 -9.46 -46.89
N THR A 86 -17.69 -10.51 -46.23
CA THR A 86 -17.57 -10.65 -44.76
C THR A 86 -16.10 -10.74 -44.37
N GLN A 87 -15.67 -9.95 -43.39
CA GLN A 87 -14.33 -10.06 -42.80
C GLN A 87 -14.37 -10.59 -41.38
N GLU A 88 -13.41 -11.46 -41.05
CA GLU A 88 -13.26 -12.06 -39.73
C GLU A 88 -11.88 -11.78 -39.15
N PHE A 89 -11.84 -11.34 -37.89
CA PHE A 89 -10.63 -11.10 -37.12
C PHE A 89 -10.64 -12.01 -35.89
N ASN A 90 -9.68 -12.93 -35.80
CA ASN A 90 -9.55 -13.90 -34.71
C ASN A 90 -8.41 -13.50 -33.76
N ASP A 91 -8.30 -14.19 -32.61
CA ASP A 91 -7.24 -14.01 -31.61
C ASP A 91 -7.06 -12.59 -31.06
N ILE A 92 -8.15 -11.83 -30.97
CA ILE A 92 -8.16 -10.51 -30.32
C ILE A 92 -8.21 -10.69 -28.80
N PHE A 93 -7.27 -10.08 -28.08
CA PHE A 93 -7.24 -10.05 -26.61
C PHE A 93 -7.39 -8.62 -26.11
N LEU A 94 -8.25 -8.45 -25.12
CA LEU A 94 -8.64 -7.17 -24.54
C LEU A 94 -7.92 -6.92 -23.21
N GLU A 95 -7.45 -5.68 -23.02
CA GLU A 95 -6.75 -5.25 -21.80
C GLU A 95 -7.66 -4.44 -20.88
N LEU A 96 -7.47 -4.60 -19.57
CA LEU A 96 -8.20 -3.86 -18.54
C LEU A 96 -8.14 -2.34 -18.80
N GLY A 97 -9.31 -1.71 -18.91
CA GLY A 97 -9.45 -0.25 -19.02
C GLY A 97 -9.06 0.36 -20.37
N LYS A 98 -8.74 -0.44 -21.40
CA LYS A 98 -8.24 0.10 -22.69
C LYS A 98 -9.17 -0.22 -23.87
N PRO A 99 -9.34 0.70 -24.84
CA PRO A 99 -10.01 0.42 -26.10
C PRO A 99 -9.08 -0.30 -27.08
N PHE A 100 -9.48 -1.45 -27.61
CA PHE A 100 -8.82 -2.09 -28.74
C PHE A 100 -9.29 -1.45 -30.06
N ASN A 101 -8.35 -0.94 -30.85
CA ASN A 101 -8.65 -0.13 -32.04
C ASN A 101 -8.54 -0.97 -33.33
N LEU A 102 -9.69 -1.34 -33.91
CA LEU A 102 -9.83 -2.19 -35.10
C LEU A 102 -10.50 -1.40 -36.23
N ASN A 103 -9.69 -0.92 -37.18
CA ASN A 103 -10.19 -0.29 -38.40
C ASN A 103 -10.25 -1.34 -39.52
N VAL A 104 -11.31 -1.32 -40.31
CA VAL A 104 -11.69 -2.37 -41.25
C VAL A 104 -11.94 -1.76 -42.63
N LEU A 105 -11.27 -2.30 -43.65
CA LEU A 105 -11.50 -1.95 -45.05
C LEU A 105 -12.18 -3.13 -45.72
N LEU A 106 -13.49 -3.04 -45.93
CA LEU A 106 -14.26 -4.06 -46.65
C LEU A 106 -13.98 -3.97 -48.15
N LYS A 107 -13.95 -5.13 -48.82
CA LYS A 107 -13.81 -5.25 -50.28
C LYS A 107 -15.14 -5.67 -50.88
N ASP A 108 -15.40 -5.22 -52.10
CA ASP A 108 -16.59 -5.62 -52.86
C ASP A 108 -16.63 -7.14 -53.08
N GLU A 109 -17.84 -7.70 -53.18
CA GLU A 109 -18.06 -9.14 -53.34
C GLU A 109 -17.38 -9.73 -54.59
N SER A 110 -17.14 -8.91 -55.61
CA SER A 110 -16.55 -9.27 -56.92
C SER A 110 -15.02 -9.48 -56.95
N GLN A 111 -14.28 -9.13 -55.89
CA GLN A 111 -12.81 -9.17 -55.86
C GLN A 111 -12.27 -10.47 -55.22
N GLN A 112 -11.35 -11.20 -55.86
CA GLN A 112 -10.81 -12.44 -55.28
C GLN A 112 -9.87 -12.22 -54.07
N LEU A 113 -9.80 -13.24 -53.20
CA LEU A 113 -8.99 -13.27 -51.98
C LEU A 113 -7.49 -13.19 -52.27
N ASN A 114 -6.86 -12.16 -51.72
CA ASN A 114 -5.44 -12.17 -51.35
C ASN A 114 -5.35 -11.95 -49.83
N GLU A 115 -4.34 -12.56 -49.21
CA GLU A 115 -4.14 -12.61 -47.75
C GLU A 115 -4.26 -11.23 -47.09
N VAL A 116 -5.19 -11.09 -46.14
CA VAL A 116 -5.39 -9.84 -45.42
C VAL A 116 -4.29 -9.67 -44.38
N LYS A 117 -3.29 -8.84 -44.70
CA LYS A 117 -2.22 -8.46 -43.78
C LYS A 117 -2.81 -7.72 -42.57
N ILE A 118 -2.86 -8.40 -41.43
CA ILE A 118 -3.40 -7.87 -40.17
C ILE A 118 -2.64 -6.59 -39.75
N THR A 119 -3.28 -5.43 -39.85
CA THR A 119 -2.87 -4.17 -39.20
C THR A 119 -3.55 -3.96 -37.84
N GLY A 120 -4.15 -5.02 -37.29
CA GLY A 120 -4.49 -5.10 -35.87
C GLY A 120 -3.23 -5.11 -35.01
N SER A 121 -2.97 -4.00 -34.32
CA SER A 121 -1.81 -3.86 -33.45
C SER A 121 -1.85 -4.88 -32.30
N LYS A 122 -0.99 -5.90 -32.35
CA LYS A 122 -0.67 -6.77 -31.19
C LYS A 122 0.14 -6.05 -30.10
N ASN A 123 0.38 -4.74 -30.23
CA ASN A 123 1.28 -3.99 -29.37
C ASN A 123 0.51 -3.28 -28.24
N LYS A 124 0.72 -3.76 -27.01
CA LYS A 124 0.12 -3.24 -25.76
C LYS A 124 0.35 -1.74 -25.50
N VAL A 125 1.33 -1.13 -26.18
CA VAL A 125 1.79 0.25 -25.94
C VAL A 125 0.98 1.31 -26.69
N PHE A 126 0.59 1.03 -27.95
CA PHE A 126 -0.05 2.01 -28.85
C PHE A 126 -1.57 1.85 -28.79
N GLN A 127 -2.21 2.63 -27.92
CA GLN A 127 -3.63 2.50 -27.59
C GLN A 127 -4.26 3.88 -27.40
N SER A 128 -5.31 4.18 -28.17
CA SER A 128 -5.96 5.50 -28.20
C SER A 128 -6.59 5.93 -26.86
N GLY A 129 -6.79 5.03 -25.90
CA GLY A 129 -7.28 5.35 -24.55
C GLY A 129 -6.20 5.85 -23.59
N LYS A 130 -4.91 5.64 -23.88
CA LYS A 130 -3.81 5.94 -22.96
C LYS A 130 -3.54 7.46 -22.95
N THR A 131 -3.98 8.15 -21.89
CA THR A 131 -3.77 9.61 -21.72
C THR A 131 -2.58 9.98 -20.83
N GLY A 132 -1.92 8.99 -20.21
CA GLY A 132 -0.73 9.22 -19.38
C GLY A 132 0.05 7.95 -19.09
N ALA A 133 0.88 8.00 -18.06
CA ALA A 133 1.71 6.87 -17.64
C ALA A 133 0.85 5.78 -16.97
N GLU A 134 0.92 4.58 -17.56
CA GLU A 134 0.19 3.38 -17.11
C GLU A 134 0.99 2.12 -17.45
N THR A 135 1.02 1.17 -16.51
CA THR A 135 1.63 -0.16 -16.66
C THR A 135 0.55 -1.23 -16.50
N THR A 136 0.41 -2.13 -17.48
CA THR A 136 -0.53 -3.26 -17.45
C THR A 136 0.24 -4.58 -17.46
N ILE A 137 -0.13 -5.45 -16.54
CA ILE A 137 0.54 -6.71 -16.20
C ILE A 137 -0.51 -7.81 -16.42
N GLY A 138 -0.29 -8.71 -17.38
CA GLY A 138 -1.24 -9.76 -17.71
C GLY A 138 -0.79 -11.14 -17.24
N ARG A 139 -1.61 -12.16 -17.49
CA ARG A 139 -1.34 -13.57 -17.15
C ARG A 139 0.08 -14.04 -17.47
N ARG A 140 0.66 -13.61 -18.58
CA ARG A 140 2.02 -13.99 -18.99
C ARG A 140 3.05 -13.46 -17.99
N GLU A 141 2.97 -12.18 -17.65
CA GLU A 141 3.86 -11.56 -16.67
C GLU A 141 3.63 -12.15 -15.27
N LEU A 142 2.36 -12.34 -14.86
CA LEU A 142 1.96 -12.91 -13.56
C LEU A 142 2.40 -14.37 -13.35
N SER A 143 2.48 -15.18 -14.42
CA SER A 143 2.92 -16.58 -14.32
C SER A 143 4.42 -16.77 -14.49
N ALA A 144 5.05 -15.99 -15.38
CA ALA A 144 6.42 -16.25 -15.80
C ALA A 144 7.50 -15.50 -15.01
N LEU A 145 7.18 -14.42 -14.28
CA LEU A 145 8.18 -13.64 -13.53
C LEU A 145 8.43 -14.20 -12.13
N PRO A 146 9.64 -13.96 -11.56
CA PRO A 146 10.01 -14.45 -10.23
C PRO A 146 9.20 -13.82 -9.10
N THR A 147 8.68 -14.65 -8.22
CA THR A 147 7.88 -14.27 -7.03
C THR A 147 7.98 -15.35 -5.95
N ILE A 148 8.23 -14.94 -4.70
CA ILE A 148 8.10 -15.84 -3.52
C ILE A 148 6.91 -15.45 -2.65
N SER A 149 6.60 -14.15 -2.53
CA SER A 149 5.45 -13.71 -1.72
C SER A 149 4.11 -13.95 -2.41
N ARG A 150 4.12 -14.08 -3.75
CA ARG A 150 2.94 -14.24 -4.61
C ARG A 150 1.90 -13.13 -4.36
N SER A 151 2.42 -11.95 -4.05
CA SER A 151 1.70 -10.69 -3.87
C SER A 151 1.44 -9.98 -5.19
N ALA A 152 0.54 -9.00 -5.17
CA ALA A 152 0.44 -8.02 -6.27
C ALA A 152 1.72 -7.15 -6.37
N ASP A 153 2.38 -6.88 -5.25
CA ASP A 153 3.54 -5.97 -5.17
C ASP A 153 4.80 -6.54 -5.84
N ASP A 154 4.96 -7.86 -5.87
CA ASP A 154 5.98 -8.56 -6.69
C ASP A 154 5.84 -8.25 -8.20
N PHE A 155 4.72 -7.68 -8.64
CA PHE A 155 4.48 -7.26 -10.02
C PHE A 155 4.25 -5.76 -10.20
N THR A 156 3.68 -5.03 -9.22
CA THR A 156 3.58 -3.55 -9.32
C THR A 156 4.95 -2.89 -9.43
N ARG A 157 6.02 -3.54 -8.94
CA ARG A 157 7.43 -3.15 -9.16
C ARG A 157 7.85 -3.01 -10.64
N LEU A 158 7.07 -3.53 -11.59
CA LEU A 158 7.27 -3.35 -13.04
C LEU A 158 6.94 -1.92 -13.54
N GLU A 159 6.19 -1.14 -12.76
CA GLU A 159 6.04 0.29 -12.99
C GLU A 159 7.36 1.00 -12.65
N PRO A 160 8.00 1.74 -13.57
CA PRO A 160 9.31 2.36 -13.32
C PRO A 160 9.34 3.28 -12.10
N SER A 161 8.24 3.99 -11.83
CA SER A 161 8.12 4.93 -10.71
C SER A 161 7.79 4.28 -9.35
N ALA A 162 7.67 2.95 -9.28
CA ALA A 162 7.35 2.20 -8.06
C ALA A 162 8.56 2.08 -7.11
N SER A 163 8.32 2.12 -5.81
CA SER A 163 9.33 1.87 -4.75
C SER A 163 8.63 1.53 -3.43
N GLY A 164 8.60 0.25 -3.03
CA GLY A 164 7.98 -0.18 -1.76
C GLY A 164 6.50 0.22 -1.61
N GLY A 165 5.71 0.09 -2.68
CA GLY A 165 4.31 0.53 -2.73
C GLY A 165 4.11 2.05 -2.91
N SER A 166 5.16 2.86 -2.81
CA SER A 166 5.13 4.24 -3.30
C SER A 166 5.13 4.27 -4.83
N PHE A 167 4.37 5.20 -5.42
CA PHE A 167 4.48 5.55 -6.83
C PHE A 167 4.73 7.06 -6.94
N GLY A 168 5.77 7.46 -7.69
CA GLY A 168 6.10 8.87 -7.91
C GLY A 168 6.43 9.65 -6.62
N GLY A 169 6.93 8.97 -5.58
CA GLY A 169 7.40 9.59 -4.34
C GLY A 169 6.32 10.07 -3.37
N ARG A 170 5.15 9.42 -3.39
CA ARG A 170 4.04 9.62 -2.43
C ARG A 170 3.94 8.46 -1.44
N ASN A 171 3.38 8.71 -0.26
CA ASN A 171 3.03 7.66 0.71
C ASN A 171 2.10 6.61 0.05
N ASN A 172 2.35 5.32 0.30
CA ASN A 172 1.60 4.20 -0.27
C ASN A 172 0.10 4.20 0.14
N LYS A 173 -0.23 4.73 1.33
CA LYS A 173 -1.60 4.91 1.83
C LYS A 173 -2.42 5.95 1.03
N TYR A 174 -1.79 6.72 0.12
CA TYR A 174 -2.47 7.62 -0.83
C TYR A 174 -2.76 6.99 -2.22
N ASN A 175 -2.57 5.68 -2.36
CA ASN A 175 -2.98 4.91 -3.54
C ASN A 175 -4.40 4.36 -3.37
N ASN A 176 -5.17 4.29 -4.46
CA ASN A 176 -6.44 3.59 -4.49
C ASN A 176 -6.22 2.18 -5.04
N TYR A 177 -6.45 1.16 -4.21
CA TYR A 177 -6.40 -0.25 -4.62
C TYR A 177 -7.83 -0.74 -4.88
N SER A 178 -8.07 -1.36 -6.03
CA SER A 178 -9.38 -1.91 -6.39
C SER A 178 -9.31 -3.34 -6.90
N LEU A 179 -10.31 -4.14 -6.52
CA LEU A 179 -10.52 -5.51 -6.96
C LEU A 179 -11.83 -5.57 -7.75
N ASN A 180 -11.73 -5.86 -9.05
CA ASN A 180 -12.83 -5.73 -10.00
C ASN A 180 -13.54 -4.35 -9.84
N GLY A 181 -12.75 -3.27 -9.80
CA GLY A 181 -13.26 -1.88 -9.74
C GLY A 181 -13.97 -1.48 -8.45
N ALA A 182 -14.19 -2.41 -7.52
CA ALA A 182 -14.58 -2.10 -6.16
C ALA A 182 -13.35 -1.69 -5.35
N VAL A 183 -13.47 -0.66 -4.52
CA VAL A 183 -12.47 -0.24 -3.53
C VAL A 183 -12.12 -1.43 -2.65
N PHE A 184 -10.82 -1.71 -2.54
CA PHE A 184 -10.26 -2.84 -1.80
C PHE A 184 -8.97 -2.43 -1.09
N ASN A 185 -8.91 -1.18 -0.63
CA ASN A 185 -7.93 -0.68 0.34
C ASN A 185 -8.19 -1.24 1.75
N ASN A 186 -7.20 -1.16 2.64
CA ASN A 186 -7.43 -1.09 4.09
C ASN A 186 -7.89 0.34 4.43
N PRO A 187 -9.16 0.59 4.80
CA PRO A 187 -9.69 1.95 4.87
C PRO A 187 -9.36 2.68 6.18
N PHE A 188 -9.19 1.97 7.30
CA PHE A 188 -8.72 2.61 8.55
C PHE A 188 -7.23 2.98 8.43
N GLY A 189 -6.42 2.05 7.89
CA GLY A 189 -5.07 2.36 7.38
C GLY A 189 -3.97 2.44 8.44
N LEU A 190 -4.02 1.59 9.48
CA LEU A 190 -2.97 1.48 10.51
C LEU A 190 -1.60 1.11 9.88
N ASP A 191 -1.58 0.05 9.10
CA ASP A 191 -0.39 -0.67 8.65
C ASP A 191 -0.10 -0.43 7.14
N ALA A 192 -0.63 -1.29 6.26
CA ALA A 192 -0.49 -1.20 4.81
C ALA A 192 -1.72 -0.56 4.14
N ALA A 193 -1.56 -0.18 2.87
CA ALA A 193 -2.64 0.36 2.05
C ALA A 193 -3.65 -0.69 1.58
N THR A 194 -3.28 -1.97 1.60
CA THR A 194 -4.10 -3.14 1.24
C THR A 194 -4.51 -3.94 2.48
N PRO A 195 -5.67 -4.62 2.46
CA PRO A 195 -6.10 -5.49 3.55
C PRO A 195 -5.15 -6.64 3.84
N GLY A 196 -5.13 -7.13 5.08
CA GLY A 196 -4.26 -8.24 5.52
C GLY A 196 -2.83 -7.84 5.87
N GLY A 197 -2.46 -6.56 5.82
CA GLY A 197 -1.09 -6.10 6.04
C GLY A 197 -0.55 -6.31 7.47
N GLN A 198 -1.41 -6.33 8.50
CA GLN A 198 -0.98 -6.56 9.90
C GLN A 198 -0.42 -7.97 10.11
N THR A 199 -1.07 -8.98 9.51
CA THR A 199 -0.56 -10.36 9.39
C THR A 199 0.52 -10.50 8.29
N GLY A 200 0.61 -9.55 7.36
CA GLY A 200 1.47 -9.62 6.17
C GLY A 200 0.92 -10.52 5.07
N SER A 201 -0.38 -10.85 5.13
CA SER A 201 -1.05 -11.77 4.22
C SER A 201 -1.57 -11.05 2.97
N GLN A 202 -1.57 -11.77 1.83
CA GLN A 202 -2.10 -11.27 0.57
C GLN A 202 -3.58 -11.67 0.45
N PRO A 203 -4.54 -10.73 0.37
CA PRO A 203 -5.97 -11.03 0.51
C PRO A 203 -6.59 -11.74 -0.70
N ILE A 204 -5.89 -11.81 -1.82
CA ILE A 204 -6.30 -12.50 -3.05
C ILE A 204 -5.09 -13.32 -3.54
N SER A 205 -5.30 -14.59 -3.91
CA SER A 205 -4.23 -15.38 -4.54
C SER A 205 -3.89 -14.83 -5.93
N LEU A 206 -2.60 -14.83 -6.26
CA LEU A 206 -2.11 -14.56 -7.62
C LEU A 206 -2.79 -15.43 -8.68
N ASP A 207 -3.18 -16.67 -8.34
CA ASP A 207 -3.87 -17.57 -9.27
C ASP A 207 -5.36 -17.26 -9.45
N ALA A 208 -5.92 -16.31 -8.71
CA ALA A 208 -7.24 -15.71 -9.00
C ALA A 208 -7.16 -14.49 -9.94
N ILE A 209 -5.99 -13.86 -10.10
CA ILE A 209 -5.83 -12.60 -10.83
C ILE A 209 -5.66 -12.88 -12.34
N ASP A 210 -6.33 -12.05 -13.15
CA ASP A 210 -6.26 -12.08 -14.62
C ASP A 210 -5.28 -11.02 -15.16
N GLN A 211 -5.46 -9.77 -14.70
CA GLN A 211 -4.63 -8.62 -15.03
C GLN A 211 -4.53 -7.65 -13.84
N ILE A 212 -3.41 -6.94 -13.75
CA ILE A 212 -3.20 -5.79 -12.86
C ILE A 212 -2.86 -4.56 -13.72
N GLN A 213 -3.46 -3.42 -13.42
CA GLN A 213 -3.14 -2.12 -14.00
C GLN A 213 -2.66 -1.18 -12.89
N VAL A 214 -1.51 -0.53 -13.11
CA VAL A 214 -1.01 0.58 -12.30
C VAL A 214 -1.10 1.85 -13.16
N ALA A 215 -1.91 2.83 -12.74
CA ALA A 215 -2.09 4.08 -13.45
C ALA A 215 -1.63 5.26 -12.58
N THR A 216 -0.59 5.97 -13.02
CA THR A 216 0.02 7.09 -12.28
C THR A 216 -0.38 8.45 -12.85
N ALA A 217 -0.92 8.52 -14.08
CA ALA A 217 -1.49 9.75 -14.64
C ALA A 217 -2.72 9.53 -15.57
N PRO A 218 -3.80 8.86 -15.12
CA PRO A 218 -5.01 8.71 -15.94
C PRO A 218 -5.90 9.96 -15.85
N TYR A 219 -6.35 10.52 -16.98
CA TYR A 219 -7.21 11.73 -16.97
C TYR A 219 -8.73 11.43 -17.00
N ASP A 220 -9.11 10.16 -16.99
CA ASP A 220 -10.50 9.69 -16.92
C ASP A 220 -11.13 10.03 -15.55
N VAL A 221 -12.26 10.74 -15.53
CA VAL A 221 -12.99 11.15 -14.29
C VAL A 221 -13.59 10.00 -13.49
N THR A 222 -13.73 8.81 -14.10
CA THR A 222 -14.29 7.62 -13.45
C THR A 222 -13.37 7.03 -12.38
N LEU A 223 -12.06 7.29 -12.50
CA LEU A 223 -11.02 6.87 -11.55
C LEU A 223 -10.84 7.94 -10.45
N SER A 224 -10.74 7.52 -9.19
CA SER A 224 -10.67 8.44 -8.05
C SER A 224 -10.09 7.80 -6.79
N GLY A 225 -9.91 8.60 -5.73
CA GLY A 225 -9.48 8.11 -4.42
C GLY A 225 -7.97 8.03 -4.22
N PHE A 226 -7.16 8.54 -5.16
CA PHE A 226 -5.69 8.56 -5.09
C PHE A 226 -5.10 9.95 -5.31
N THR A 227 -4.00 10.25 -4.62
CA THR A 227 -3.01 11.28 -5.03
C THR A 227 -1.67 10.66 -5.43
N GLY A 228 -1.42 9.40 -5.08
CA GLY A 228 -0.39 8.55 -5.67
C GLY A 228 -0.87 7.95 -7.00
N ALA A 229 -1.09 6.63 -7.01
CA ALA A 229 -1.55 5.86 -8.17
C ALA A 229 -2.91 5.16 -7.93
N SER A 230 -3.55 4.75 -9.02
CA SER A 230 -4.65 3.78 -9.01
C SER A 230 -4.08 2.40 -9.36
N VAL A 231 -4.32 1.39 -8.52
CA VAL A 231 -3.90 0.00 -8.73
C VAL A 231 -5.15 -0.88 -8.81
N ASN A 232 -5.50 -1.32 -10.02
CA ASN A 232 -6.72 -2.09 -10.28
C ASN A 232 -6.37 -3.52 -10.69
N ALA A 233 -6.90 -4.51 -9.98
CA ALA A 233 -6.80 -5.92 -10.32
C ALA A 233 -8.16 -6.48 -10.75
N VAL A 234 -8.21 -7.27 -11.81
CA VAL A 234 -9.42 -8.02 -12.21
C VAL A 234 -9.19 -9.51 -12.07
N THR A 235 -10.24 -10.24 -11.69
CA THR A 235 -10.16 -11.68 -11.40
C THR A 235 -10.60 -12.52 -12.58
N LYS A 236 -10.03 -13.72 -12.69
CA LYS A 236 -10.36 -14.73 -13.70
C LYS A 236 -11.86 -15.05 -13.68
N SER A 237 -12.36 -15.54 -14.80
CA SER A 237 -13.77 -15.88 -15.06
C SER A 237 -13.91 -17.30 -15.60
N GLY A 238 -15.06 -17.91 -15.38
CA GLY A 238 -15.39 -19.20 -15.97
C GLY A 238 -15.58 -19.13 -17.48
N THR A 239 -15.50 -20.28 -18.16
CA THR A 239 -15.62 -20.41 -19.62
C THR A 239 -16.52 -21.59 -19.98
N ASN A 240 -16.79 -21.79 -21.28
CA ASN A 240 -17.52 -22.93 -21.82
C ASN A 240 -16.81 -24.29 -21.64
N GLU A 241 -15.57 -24.28 -21.15
CA GLU A 241 -14.79 -25.47 -20.86
C GLU A 241 -14.31 -25.48 -19.40
N PHE A 242 -14.31 -26.68 -18.81
CA PHE A 242 -13.58 -26.90 -17.58
C PHE A 242 -12.08 -26.75 -17.86
N HIS A 243 -11.46 -25.93 -17.03
CA HIS A 243 -10.02 -25.67 -16.96
C HIS A 243 -9.65 -25.33 -15.52
N GLY A 244 -8.41 -25.59 -15.12
CA GLY A 244 -7.99 -25.33 -13.76
C GLY A 244 -6.50 -25.55 -13.50
N THR A 245 -6.12 -25.26 -12.26
CA THR A 245 -4.77 -25.48 -11.74
C THR A 245 -4.83 -26.05 -10.33
N ALA A 246 -3.99 -27.01 -9.99
CA ALA A 246 -3.63 -27.33 -8.61
C ALA A 246 -2.14 -27.05 -8.42
N TYR A 247 -1.72 -26.49 -7.29
CA TYR A 247 -0.33 -26.11 -7.07
C TYR A 247 0.08 -26.21 -5.60
N ALA A 248 1.38 -26.43 -5.38
CA ALA A 248 2.02 -26.33 -4.08
C ALA A 248 3.43 -25.75 -4.23
N PHE A 249 3.82 -24.93 -3.27
CA PHE A 249 5.12 -24.29 -3.15
C PHE A 249 5.70 -24.58 -1.77
N TYR A 250 7.00 -24.84 -1.71
CA TYR A 250 7.72 -25.14 -0.46
C TYR A 250 9.03 -24.37 -0.38
N ARG A 251 9.34 -23.89 0.83
CA ARG A 251 10.69 -23.45 1.20
C ARG A 251 10.96 -23.61 2.69
N ASN A 252 12.24 -23.73 3.05
CA ASN A 252 12.70 -23.72 4.43
C ASN A 252 13.94 -22.81 4.60
N GLN A 253 14.56 -22.83 5.78
CA GLN A 253 15.76 -22.03 6.09
C GLN A 253 16.97 -22.37 5.20
N ASP A 254 17.12 -23.63 4.76
CA ASP A 254 18.25 -24.05 3.90
C ASP A 254 18.18 -23.46 2.50
N LEU A 255 17.00 -22.98 2.10
CA LEU A 255 16.74 -22.23 0.87
C LEU A 255 16.84 -20.71 1.08
N THR A 256 17.62 -20.29 2.07
CA THR A 256 17.94 -18.88 2.35
C THR A 256 19.45 -18.69 2.51
N GLY A 257 19.99 -17.62 1.93
CA GLY A 257 21.42 -17.33 1.98
C GLY A 257 21.95 -17.16 3.40
N ASN A 258 23.14 -17.71 3.65
CA ASN A 258 23.80 -17.75 4.97
C ASN A 258 25.09 -16.91 5.03
N LYS A 259 25.35 -16.07 4.01
CA LYS A 259 26.55 -15.23 3.91
C LYS A 259 26.28 -13.85 3.33
N ILE A 260 27.00 -12.86 3.87
CA ILE A 260 27.18 -11.52 3.30
C ILE A 260 28.66 -11.16 3.42
N LYS A 261 29.29 -10.58 2.39
CA LYS A 261 30.73 -10.21 2.42
C LYS A 261 31.69 -11.34 2.84
N GLY A 262 31.36 -12.59 2.50
CA GLY A 262 32.12 -13.78 2.91
C GLY A 262 31.81 -14.28 4.33
N GLU A 263 31.37 -13.38 5.22
CA GLU A 263 31.00 -13.67 6.61
C GLU A 263 29.77 -14.56 6.69
N LYS A 264 29.81 -15.58 7.55
CA LYS A 264 28.65 -16.39 7.88
C LYS A 264 27.75 -15.62 8.83
N ILE A 265 26.44 -15.68 8.59
CA ILE A 265 25.42 -15.09 9.44
C ILE A 265 24.44 -16.15 9.91
N PHE A 266 23.78 -15.89 11.04
CA PHE A 266 22.70 -16.71 11.53
C PHE A 266 21.57 -16.83 10.50
N VAL A 267 21.07 -18.06 10.33
CA VAL A 267 19.88 -18.35 9.52
C VAL A 267 18.78 -18.75 10.49
N PRO A 268 17.78 -17.89 10.72
CA PRO A 268 16.65 -18.23 11.57
C PRO A 268 15.90 -19.45 11.01
N SER A 269 15.32 -20.26 11.90
CA SER A 269 14.41 -21.33 11.49
C SER A 269 13.25 -20.74 10.67
N LEU A 270 12.91 -21.41 9.58
CA LEU A 270 11.87 -21.03 8.64
C LEU A 270 11.35 -22.30 8.00
N GLU A 271 10.04 -22.51 8.03
CA GLU A 271 9.36 -23.44 7.13
C GLU A 271 8.13 -22.75 6.55
N GLN A 272 7.89 -22.90 5.24
CA GLN A 272 6.70 -22.36 4.59
C GLN A 272 6.18 -23.30 3.51
N THR A 273 4.91 -23.68 3.63
CA THR A 273 4.14 -24.41 2.61
C THR A 273 2.95 -23.56 2.17
N GLN A 274 2.87 -23.29 0.86
CA GLN A 274 1.74 -22.58 0.26
C GLN A 274 1.12 -23.44 -0.83
N ALA A 275 -0.16 -23.79 -0.71
CA ALA A 275 -0.83 -24.71 -1.63
C ALA A 275 -2.23 -24.22 -1.99
N GLY A 276 -2.73 -24.57 -3.17
CA GLY A 276 -4.04 -24.10 -3.60
C GLY A 276 -4.51 -24.71 -4.91
N PHE A 277 -5.71 -24.33 -5.30
CA PHE A 277 -6.29 -24.68 -6.58
C PHE A 277 -7.10 -23.54 -7.17
N SER A 278 -7.27 -23.56 -8.49
CA SER A 278 -8.26 -22.76 -9.20
C SER A 278 -9.01 -23.64 -10.20
N ILE A 279 -10.30 -23.38 -10.40
CA ILE A 279 -11.14 -24.11 -11.35
C ILE A 279 -12.17 -23.16 -11.93
N GLY A 280 -12.37 -23.21 -13.24
CA GLY A 280 -13.41 -22.45 -13.93
C GLY A 280 -14.11 -23.29 -14.99
N GLY A 281 -15.39 -23.01 -15.23
CA GLY A 281 -16.18 -23.76 -16.20
C GLY A 281 -17.63 -23.28 -16.32
N PRO A 282 -18.44 -23.96 -17.14
CA PRO A 282 -19.84 -23.62 -17.34
C PRO A 282 -20.72 -24.32 -16.30
N ILE A 283 -21.68 -23.58 -15.74
CA ILE A 283 -22.90 -24.18 -15.16
C ILE A 283 -23.90 -24.42 -16.29
N VAL A 284 -24.05 -23.45 -17.20
CA VAL A 284 -24.84 -23.54 -18.42
C VAL A 284 -24.03 -22.91 -19.56
N LYS A 285 -23.64 -23.70 -20.56
CA LYS A 285 -22.84 -23.21 -21.70
C LYS A 285 -23.47 -21.98 -22.36
N ASN A 286 -22.61 -21.03 -22.76
CA ASN A 286 -22.93 -19.71 -23.30
C ASN A 286 -23.74 -18.78 -22.38
N LYS A 287 -24.16 -19.24 -21.18
CA LYS A 287 -25.10 -18.51 -20.33
C LYS A 287 -24.55 -18.23 -18.93
N LEU A 288 -24.22 -19.25 -18.14
CA LEU A 288 -23.81 -19.11 -16.75
C LEU A 288 -22.50 -19.87 -16.49
N PHE A 289 -21.53 -19.18 -15.90
CA PHE A 289 -20.18 -19.67 -15.65
C PHE A 289 -19.80 -19.48 -14.20
N PHE A 290 -18.88 -20.30 -13.71
CA PHE A 290 -18.26 -20.13 -12.40
C PHE A 290 -16.73 -20.13 -12.52
N PHE A 291 -16.07 -19.41 -11.61
CA PHE A 291 -14.66 -19.54 -11.29
C PHE A 291 -14.52 -19.60 -9.77
N ALA A 292 -13.69 -20.52 -9.27
CA ALA A 292 -13.36 -20.64 -7.86
C ALA A 292 -11.85 -20.79 -7.67
N ASN A 293 -11.32 -20.21 -6.61
CA ASN A 293 -9.94 -20.43 -6.16
C ASN A 293 -9.89 -20.46 -4.63
N TYR A 294 -9.00 -21.31 -4.10
CA TYR A 294 -8.68 -21.40 -2.69
C TYR A 294 -7.16 -21.60 -2.54
N GLU A 295 -6.56 -20.92 -1.57
CA GLU A 295 -5.14 -21.01 -1.26
C GLU A 295 -4.95 -21.01 0.26
N ILE A 296 -4.09 -21.91 0.73
CA ILE A 296 -3.53 -21.92 2.07
C ILE A 296 -2.07 -21.47 2.01
N ASP A 297 -1.65 -20.71 3.00
CA ASP A 297 -0.26 -20.39 3.30
C ASP A 297 -0.02 -20.70 4.78
N GLN A 298 0.97 -21.52 5.08
CA GLN A 298 1.33 -21.94 6.42
C GLN A 298 2.83 -21.71 6.57
N ARG A 299 3.21 -20.85 7.51
CA ARG A 299 4.60 -20.47 7.75
C ARG A 299 4.91 -20.50 9.24
N SER A 300 6.06 -21.03 9.60
CA SER A 300 6.63 -20.92 10.95
C SER A 300 8.02 -20.28 10.84
N ASP A 301 8.28 -19.26 11.66
CA ASP A 301 9.55 -18.55 11.78
C ASP A 301 10.09 -18.73 13.21
N LEU A 302 11.40 -18.62 13.41
CA LEU A 302 11.96 -18.52 14.77
C LEU A 302 11.44 -17.25 15.48
N GLY A 303 10.96 -17.39 16.72
CA GLY A 303 10.26 -16.32 17.44
C GLY A 303 11.14 -15.13 17.84
N SER A 304 12.43 -15.38 18.10
CA SER A 304 13.45 -14.37 18.34
C SER A 304 14.74 -14.77 17.61
N ASN A 305 15.39 -13.81 16.94
CA ASN A 305 16.72 -14.01 16.37
C ASN A 305 17.85 -13.87 17.41
N PHE A 306 17.51 -13.43 18.62
CA PHE A 306 18.45 -13.27 19.74
C PHE A 306 18.23 -14.34 20.81
N VAL A 307 19.34 -14.85 21.36
CA VAL A 307 19.37 -15.78 22.50
C VAL A 307 19.89 -15.07 23.76
N ALA A 308 19.64 -15.66 24.92
CA ALA A 308 20.15 -15.16 26.20
C ALA A 308 21.65 -15.47 26.37
N ASN A 309 22.35 -14.62 27.13
CA ASN A 309 23.74 -14.84 27.50
C ASN A 309 23.88 -15.98 28.51
N ASP A 310 24.80 -16.91 28.26
CA ASP A 310 25.05 -18.06 29.14
C ASP A 310 25.91 -17.73 30.39
N GLY A 311 26.42 -16.49 30.49
CA GLY A 311 27.31 -16.03 31.55
C GLY A 311 28.81 -16.11 31.21
N ASN A 312 29.20 -16.46 29.97
CA ASN A 312 30.60 -16.62 29.56
C ASN A 312 31.41 -15.31 29.49
N GLY A 313 30.78 -14.14 29.61
CA GLY A 313 31.44 -12.83 29.61
C GLY A 313 31.72 -12.23 28.23
N THR A 314 31.28 -12.88 27.16
CA THR A 314 31.24 -12.37 25.78
C THR A 314 29.81 -12.36 25.25
N THR A 315 29.51 -11.54 24.24
CA THR A 315 28.22 -11.56 23.51
C THR A 315 28.48 -11.75 22.03
N ASP A 316 28.06 -12.89 21.48
CA ASP A 316 28.09 -13.17 20.05
C ASP A 316 27.10 -12.30 19.25
N VAL A 317 27.21 -12.33 17.91
CA VAL A 317 26.48 -11.45 16.97
C VAL A 317 24.95 -11.45 17.15
N ASN A 318 24.38 -12.55 17.68
CA ASN A 318 22.95 -12.73 17.96
C ASN A 318 22.69 -13.10 19.43
N GLU A 319 23.58 -12.73 20.34
CA GLU A 319 23.44 -12.94 21.77
C GLU A 319 23.05 -11.62 22.44
N SER A 320 22.03 -11.66 23.29
CA SER A 320 21.62 -10.50 24.08
C SER A 320 22.40 -10.47 25.39
N ARG A 321 22.70 -9.27 25.92
CA ARG A 321 23.33 -9.10 27.25
C ARG A 321 22.54 -9.71 28.42
N VAL A 322 21.32 -10.17 28.16
CA VAL A 322 20.38 -10.70 29.14
C VAL A 322 20.80 -12.09 29.57
N LEU A 323 21.19 -12.25 30.83
CA LEU A 323 21.61 -13.52 31.39
C LEU A 323 20.45 -14.53 31.41
N ALA A 324 20.72 -15.76 30.96
CA ALA A 324 19.77 -16.87 31.05
C ALA A 324 19.34 -17.14 32.50
N THR A 325 20.22 -16.92 33.48
CA THR A 325 19.91 -17.02 34.92
C THR A 325 18.84 -16.03 35.37
N ASP A 326 18.90 -14.79 34.89
CA ASP A 326 17.97 -13.73 35.27
C ASP A 326 16.58 -14.00 34.65
N LEU A 327 16.54 -14.53 33.42
CA LEU A 327 15.30 -14.99 32.78
C LEU A 327 14.70 -16.20 33.50
N MET A 328 15.51 -17.20 33.89
CA MET A 328 15.03 -18.34 34.68
C MET A 328 14.49 -17.91 36.05
N HIS A 329 15.13 -16.94 36.69
CA HIS A 329 14.67 -16.35 37.96
C HIS A 329 13.33 -15.65 37.81
N VAL A 330 13.20 -14.70 36.86
CA VAL A 330 11.94 -13.98 36.61
C VAL A 330 10.79 -14.93 36.25
N SER A 331 11.04 -15.94 35.40
CA SER A 331 10.05 -16.96 35.07
C SER A 331 9.64 -17.81 36.28
N THR A 332 10.60 -18.19 37.13
CA THR A 332 10.32 -18.96 38.36
C THR A 332 9.48 -18.18 39.37
N GLU A 333 9.82 -16.91 39.63
CA GLU A 333 9.07 -16.09 40.60
C GLU A 333 7.66 -15.74 40.10
N LEU A 334 7.48 -15.40 38.82
CA LEU A 334 6.15 -15.18 38.24
C LEU A 334 5.32 -16.48 38.17
N GLY A 335 5.96 -17.63 37.92
CA GLY A 335 5.33 -18.95 37.94
C GLY A 335 4.72 -19.31 39.29
N LYS A 336 5.36 -18.91 40.41
CA LYS A 336 4.78 -19.07 41.77
C LYS A 336 3.49 -18.29 41.97
N LEU A 337 3.27 -17.22 41.19
CA LEU A 337 2.05 -16.40 41.21
C LEU A 337 0.98 -16.91 40.23
N GLY A 338 1.25 -18.00 39.50
CA GLY A 338 0.33 -18.55 38.49
C GLY A 338 0.43 -17.87 37.11
N TYR A 339 1.43 -17.03 36.87
CA TYR A 339 1.68 -16.43 35.56
C TYR A 339 2.68 -17.28 34.76
N ASP A 340 2.25 -17.83 33.63
CA ASP A 340 3.12 -18.52 32.69
C ASP A 340 3.78 -17.51 31.73
N THR A 341 5.11 -17.39 31.80
CA THR A 341 5.90 -16.60 30.85
C THR A 341 6.02 -17.27 29.47
N GLY A 342 5.90 -18.59 29.38
CA GLY A 342 6.39 -19.35 28.22
C GLY A 342 7.92 -19.29 28.10
N ALA A 343 8.44 -19.70 26.94
CA ALA A 343 9.89 -19.76 26.70
C ALA A 343 10.52 -18.37 26.46
N TYR A 344 11.79 -18.18 26.84
CA TYR A 344 12.54 -16.95 26.52
C TYR A 344 13.37 -17.06 25.22
N GLN A 345 13.57 -18.28 24.69
CA GLN A 345 14.24 -18.53 23.41
C GLN A 345 13.82 -19.90 22.83
N GLY A 346 14.11 -20.14 21.55
CA GLY A 346 13.90 -21.45 20.90
C GLY A 346 12.45 -21.78 20.51
N PHE A 347 11.49 -20.90 20.79
CA PHE A 347 10.10 -21.00 20.31
C PHE A 347 9.95 -20.47 18.88
N THR A 348 8.83 -20.79 18.23
CA THR A 348 8.47 -20.28 16.90
C THR A 348 7.27 -19.33 16.94
N HIS A 349 7.16 -18.50 15.91
CA HIS A 349 6.01 -17.68 15.58
C HIS A 349 5.41 -18.16 14.26
N ASN A 350 4.11 -18.41 14.23
CA ASN A 350 3.41 -18.85 13.03
C ASN A 350 2.83 -17.65 12.26
N SER A 351 2.56 -17.86 10.97
CA SER A 351 1.90 -16.91 10.08
C SER A 351 1.08 -17.71 9.10
N ASN A 352 -0.24 -17.67 9.28
CA ASN A 352 -1.19 -18.55 8.60
C ASN A 352 -2.18 -17.71 7.79
N SER A 353 -2.53 -18.18 6.60
CA SER A 353 -3.53 -17.53 5.74
C SER A 353 -4.34 -18.56 4.97
N ASN A 354 -5.66 -18.51 5.15
CA ASN A 354 -6.65 -19.19 4.30
C ASN A 354 -7.38 -18.11 3.51
N LYS A 355 -7.47 -18.26 2.18
CA LYS A 355 -8.15 -17.28 1.34
C LYS A 355 -8.79 -17.93 0.13
N GLY A 356 -9.85 -17.31 -0.36
CA GLY A 356 -10.55 -17.82 -1.53
C GLY A 356 -11.46 -16.81 -2.19
N ILE A 357 -11.88 -17.16 -3.39
CA ILE A 357 -12.80 -16.38 -4.21
C ILE A 357 -13.72 -17.31 -5.00
N ILE A 358 -14.98 -16.91 -5.11
CA ILE A 358 -15.99 -17.51 -5.98
C ILE A 358 -16.57 -16.39 -6.84
N LYS A 359 -16.59 -16.58 -8.15
CA LYS A 359 -17.17 -15.67 -9.13
C LYS A 359 -18.17 -16.42 -9.99
N PHE A 360 -19.36 -15.85 -10.15
CA PHE A 360 -20.34 -16.28 -11.14
C PHE A 360 -20.50 -15.21 -12.21
N ASP A 361 -20.40 -15.59 -13.47
CA ASP A 361 -20.62 -14.71 -14.62
C ASP A 361 -21.85 -15.19 -15.40
N TRP A 362 -22.86 -14.34 -15.54
CA TRP A 362 -24.13 -14.64 -16.20
C TRP A 362 -24.37 -13.73 -17.40
N ASN A 363 -24.32 -14.28 -18.61
CA ASN A 363 -24.94 -13.69 -19.79
C ASN A 363 -26.47 -13.87 -19.64
N ILE A 364 -27.19 -12.86 -19.17
CA ILE A 364 -28.65 -12.93 -19.04
C ILE A 364 -29.27 -13.04 -20.44
N ASN A 365 -28.80 -12.17 -21.34
CA ASN A 365 -28.99 -12.18 -22.79
C ASN A 365 -27.83 -11.38 -23.44
N ASP A 366 -27.92 -11.07 -24.73
CA ASP A 366 -26.85 -10.33 -25.44
C ASP A 366 -26.68 -8.89 -24.91
N ASN A 367 -27.75 -8.28 -24.36
CA ASN A 367 -27.74 -6.90 -23.85
C ASN A 367 -27.34 -6.77 -22.38
N HIS A 368 -27.66 -7.75 -21.53
CA HIS A 368 -27.46 -7.68 -20.07
C HIS A 368 -26.56 -8.82 -19.57
N LYS A 369 -25.51 -8.44 -18.84
CA LYS A 369 -24.47 -9.36 -18.34
C LYS A 369 -24.18 -9.02 -16.87
N LEU A 370 -24.38 -9.98 -15.98
CA LEU A 370 -24.23 -9.85 -14.53
C LEU A 370 -23.01 -10.65 -14.06
N ALA A 371 -22.23 -10.11 -13.12
CA ALA A 371 -21.25 -10.85 -12.36
C ALA A 371 -21.57 -10.73 -10.86
N PHE A 372 -21.38 -11.83 -10.11
CA PHE A 372 -21.35 -11.86 -8.66
C PHE A 372 -19.98 -12.39 -8.23
N ILE A 373 -19.35 -11.73 -7.27
CA ILE A 373 -18.04 -12.09 -6.72
C ILE A 373 -18.15 -12.10 -5.20
N TYR A 374 -17.69 -13.19 -4.59
CA TYR A 374 -17.44 -13.29 -3.16
C TYR A 374 -15.97 -13.66 -2.94
N ASN A 375 -15.26 -12.94 -2.08
CA ASN A 375 -13.91 -13.30 -1.65
C ASN A 375 -13.73 -13.15 -0.15
N PHE A 376 -12.85 -13.97 0.42
CA PHE A 376 -12.55 -13.98 1.84
C PHE A 376 -11.05 -14.15 2.13
N LEU A 377 -10.65 -13.66 3.29
CA LEU A 377 -9.35 -13.91 3.93
C LEU A 377 -9.64 -14.26 5.39
N ASP A 378 -8.97 -15.28 5.90
CA ASP A 378 -8.84 -15.58 7.32
C ASP A 378 -7.35 -15.80 7.57
N ALA A 379 -6.71 -14.88 8.28
CA ALA A 379 -5.28 -14.86 8.47
C ALA A 379 -4.90 -14.53 9.90
N SER A 380 -3.84 -15.18 10.40
CA SER A 380 -3.26 -14.91 11.70
C SER A 380 -1.74 -14.81 11.64
N LYS A 381 -1.15 -14.09 12.60
CA LYS A 381 0.30 -14.00 12.76
C LYS A 381 0.70 -13.79 14.22
N ASP A 382 1.59 -14.64 14.68
CA ASP A 382 2.22 -14.50 15.99
C ASP A 382 3.26 -13.36 15.97
N LYS A 383 3.30 -12.59 17.06
CA LYS A 383 4.14 -11.41 17.23
C LYS A 383 4.77 -11.40 18.62
N PRO A 384 6.02 -10.92 18.76
CA PRO A 384 6.58 -10.55 20.06
C PRO A 384 5.81 -9.36 20.66
N ALA A 385 6.06 -9.05 21.93
CA ALA A 385 5.57 -7.81 22.55
C ALA A 385 6.06 -6.60 21.75
N HIS A 386 5.26 -5.53 21.66
CA HIS A 386 5.57 -4.44 20.72
C HIS A 386 6.98 -3.86 20.95
N PRO A 387 7.90 -3.92 19.96
CA PRO A 387 9.34 -3.87 20.21
C PRO A 387 9.89 -2.48 20.54
N THR A 388 9.19 -1.42 20.11
CA THR A 388 9.70 -0.04 20.07
C THR A 388 8.78 0.99 20.74
N ALA A 389 7.64 0.56 21.30
CA ALA A 389 6.68 1.47 21.91
C ALA A 389 6.55 1.16 23.41
N ILE A 390 6.36 2.22 24.21
CA ILE A 390 6.40 2.17 25.67
C ILE A 390 7.77 1.66 26.14
N LEU A 391 8.77 2.52 25.98
CA LEU A 391 10.19 2.19 26.06
C LEU A 391 10.63 1.21 24.95
N ARG A 392 11.94 0.92 24.89
CA ARG A 392 12.52 -0.06 23.95
C ARG A 392 12.41 -1.46 24.57
N ARG A 393 11.71 -2.37 23.90
CA ARG A 393 11.30 -3.68 24.45
C ARG A 393 11.95 -4.89 23.74
N GLY A 394 12.76 -4.68 22.69
CA GLY A 394 13.45 -5.77 21.99
C GLY A 394 12.50 -6.71 21.21
N PRO A 395 12.83 -7.99 20.96
CA PRO A 395 14.08 -8.66 21.34
C PRO A 395 15.28 -8.18 20.49
N ASP A 396 16.40 -7.90 21.16
CA ASP A 396 17.65 -7.45 20.54
C ASP A 396 18.86 -7.65 21.49
N ALA A 397 20.05 -7.19 21.09
CA ALA A 397 21.30 -7.30 21.84
C ALA A 397 21.27 -6.77 23.29
N ASN A 398 20.31 -5.90 23.66
CA ASN A 398 20.20 -5.35 25.02
C ASN A 398 19.02 -5.90 25.83
N THR A 399 18.00 -6.44 25.16
CA THR A 399 16.68 -6.70 25.78
C THR A 399 16.07 -7.97 25.19
N LEU A 400 15.56 -8.85 26.05
CA LEU A 400 14.81 -10.05 25.65
C LEU A 400 13.39 -10.02 26.23
N GLN A 401 12.52 -10.79 25.58
CA GLN A 401 11.12 -10.94 25.93
C GLN A 401 10.80 -12.41 26.14
N PHE A 402 9.87 -12.71 27.03
CA PHE A 402 9.25 -14.03 27.08
C PHE A 402 8.17 -14.18 26.01
N GLN A 403 8.00 -15.41 25.52
CA GLN A 403 7.01 -15.78 24.51
C GLN A 403 5.61 -15.27 24.85
N ASN A 404 5.12 -15.49 26.06
CA ASN A 404 3.73 -15.15 26.40
C ASN A 404 3.47 -13.65 26.57
N SER A 405 4.50 -12.79 26.58
CA SER A 405 4.32 -11.34 26.44
C SER A 405 4.00 -10.89 25.01
N GLY A 406 4.05 -11.82 24.04
CA GLY A 406 3.58 -11.63 22.68
C GLY A 406 2.07 -11.80 22.51
N TYR A 407 1.63 -11.79 21.25
CA TYR A 407 0.24 -11.90 20.85
C TYR A 407 0.10 -12.45 19.43
N GLN A 408 -1.03 -13.08 19.12
CA GLN A 408 -1.48 -13.32 17.76
C GLN A 408 -2.28 -12.11 17.27
N ILE A 409 -2.01 -11.63 16.06
CA ILE A 409 -2.88 -10.68 15.34
C ILE A 409 -3.67 -11.40 14.26
N ASN A 410 -4.94 -11.08 14.11
CA ASN A 410 -5.87 -11.72 13.19
C ASN A 410 -6.46 -10.69 12.22
N ASN A 411 -6.55 -11.03 10.93
CA ASN A 411 -7.26 -10.25 9.93
C ASN A 411 -8.28 -11.15 9.22
N GLN A 412 -9.57 -10.85 9.40
CA GLN A 412 -10.66 -11.56 8.74
C GLN A 412 -11.42 -10.64 7.78
N ILE A 413 -11.66 -11.09 6.56
CA ILE A 413 -12.27 -10.30 5.50
C ILE A 413 -13.39 -11.12 4.83
N SER A 414 -14.54 -10.50 4.63
CA SER A 414 -15.61 -11.00 3.77
C SER A 414 -16.07 -9.90 2.83
N SER A 415 -15.94 -10.13 1.52
CA SER A 415 -16.21 -9.13 0.48
C SER A 415 -17.18 -9.67 -0.56
N PHE A 416 -18.20 -8.89 -0.86
CA PHE A 416 -19.25 -9.19 -1.84
C PHE A 416 -19.30 -8.07 -2.87
N LEU A 417 -19.35 -8.41 -4.15
CA LEU A 417 -19.49 -7.46 -5.25
C LEU A 417 -20.46 -8.01 -6.30
N VAL A 418 -21.41 -7.18 -6.71
CA VAL A 418 -22.26 -7.40 -7.88
C VAL A 418 -21.88 -6.38 -8.95
N GLU A 419 -21.76 -6.81 -10.21
CA GLU A 419 -21.58 -5.95 -11.37
C GLU A 419 -22.63 -6.27 -12.45
N LEU A 420 -23.41 -5.29 -12.89
CA LEU A 420 -24.35 -5.39 -14.00
C LEU A 420 -23.90 -4.48 -15.15
N ASN A 421 -23.56 -5.09 -16.28
CA ASN A 421 -23.32 -4.41 -17.55
C ASN A 421 -24.60 -4.50 -18.39
N SER A 422 -25.12 -3.37 -18.88
CA SER A 422 -26.34 -3.28 -19.69
C SER A 422 -26.12 -2.47 -20.96
N LYS A 423 -26.67 -2.95 -22.08
CA LYS A 423 -26.80 -2.24 -23.35
C LYS A 423 -28.28 -1.92 -23.56
N PHE A 424 -28.65 -0.63 -23.53
CA PHE A 424 -30.03 -0.19 -23.72
C PHE A 424 -30.35 0.14 -25.19
N SER A 425 -29.33 0.53 -25.96
CA SER A 425 -29.40 0.68 -27.42
C SER A 425 -28.01 0.46 -28.03
N GLU A 426 -27.87 0.57 -29.35
CA GLU A 426 -26.55 0.61 -30.03
C GLU A 426 -25.66 1.77 -29.56
N THR A 427 -26.25 2.83 -29.03
CA THR A 427 -25.55 4.05 -28.59
C THR A 427 -25.50 4.25 -27.07
N VAL A 428 -26.37 3.58 -26.30
CA VAL A 428 -26.49 3.78 -24.85
C VAL A 428 -26.15 2.50 -24.09
N SER A 429 -25.15 2.59 -23.22
CA SER A 429 -24.72 1.49 -22.34
C SER A 429 -24.55 2.00 -20.91
N ASN A 430 -24.76 1.12 -19.94
CA ASN A 430 -24.69 1.43 -18.52
C ASN A 430 -23.94 0.34 -17.76
N LYS A 431 -23.27 0.75 -16.69
CA LYS A 431 -22.60 -0.14 -15.76
C LYS A 431 -22.95 0.20 -14.32
N LEU A 432 -23.35 -0.83 -13.56
CA LEU A 432 -23.78 -0.79 -12.16
C LEU A 432 -22.94 -1.74 -11.30
N GLN A 433 -22.33 -1.27 -10.22
CA GLN A 433 -21.66 -2.09 -9.22
C GLN A 433 -22.22 -1.75 -7.85
N ALA A 434 -22.36 -2.77 -7.02
CA ALA A 434 -22.67 -2.61 -5.60
C ALA A 434 -21.78 -3.56 -4.82
N GLY A 435 -21.03 -3.02 -3.86
CA GLY A 435 -20.11 -3.78 -3.02
C GLY A 435 -20.38 -3.61 -1.53
N TYR A 436 -20.18 -4.69 -0.78
CA TYR A 436 -20.11 -4.69 0.67
C TYR A 436 -18.87 -5.46 1.11
N THR A 437 -18.05 -4.86 1.97
CA THR A 437 -16.88 -5.52 2.55
C THR A 437 -16.88 -5.34 4.07
N HIS A 438 -16.64 -6.42 4.79
CA HIS A 438 -16.46 -6.45 6.24
C HIS A 438 -15.04 -6.90 6.55
N PHE A 439 -14.36 -6.14 7.40
CA PHE A 439 -13.07 -6.44 7.99
C PHE A 439 -13.28 -6.60 9.51
N ASN A 440 -12.73 -7.67 10.07
CA ASN A 440 -12.74 -7.97 11.49
C ASN A 440 -11.30 -8.25 11.91
N ASP A 441 -10.65 -7.24 12.48
CA ASP A 441 -9.25 -7.29 12.88
C ASP A 441 -9.16 -7.27 14.42
N PHE A 442 -8.42 -8.20 15.02
CA PHE A 442 -8.34 -8.32 16.48
C PHE A 442 -7.03 -8.97 16.93
N ARG A 443 -6.69 -8.81 18.22
CA ARG A 443 -5.51 -9.42 18.83
C ARG A 443 -5.89 -10.41 19.93
N ASP A 444 -5.19 -11.53 19.96
CA ASP A 444 -5.24 -12.52 21.04
C ASP A 444 -3.89 -12.50 21.79
N PRO A 445 -3.80 -11.90 22.99
CA PRO A 445 -2.60 -11.98 23.83
C PRO A 445 -2.27 -13.44 24.18
N PHE A 446 -0.98 -13.80 24.24
CA PHE A 446 -0.57 -15.14 24.67
C PHE A 446 -0.65 -15.31 26.21
N SER A 447 -0.46 -14.23 26.96
CA SER A 447 -0.64 -14.19 28.41
C SER A 447 -2.10 -14.03 28.84
N ALA A 448 -2.44 -14.60 30.00
CA ALA A 448 -3.59 -14.16 30.78
C ALA A 448 -3.51 -12.66 31.15
N PRO A 449 -4.61 -12.02 31.60
CA PRO A 449 -4.60 -10.68 32.18
C PRO A 449 -3.52 -10.52 33.27
N ALA A 450 -2.64 -9.53 33.11
CA ALA A 450 -1.53 -9.25 34.00
C ALA A 450 -1.08 -7.78 33.85
N PRO A 451 -0.29 -7.22 34.79
CA PRO A 451 0.41 -5.96 34.55
C PRO A 451 1.46 -6.09 33.43
N VAL A 452 1.90 -4.97 32.88
CA VAL A 452 3.11 -4.89 32.05
C VAL A 452 4.32 -4.89 32.97
N ILE A 453 5.35 -5.70 32.68
CA ILE A 453 6.56 -5.79 33.51
C ILE A 453 7.79 -5.47 32.65
N ASN A 454 8.22 -4.22 32.71
CA ASN A 454 9.46 -3.74 32.08
C ASN A 454 10.60 -3.76 33.12
N ILE A 455 11.56 -4.67 32.99
CA ILE A 455 12.71 -4.78 33.88
C ILE A 455 13.93 -4.18 33.22
N THR A 456 14.71 -3.43 33.98
CA THR A 456 15.94 -2.75 33.59
C THR A 456 17.15 -3.31 34.33
N LYS A 457 18.34 -3.08 33.78
CA LYS A 457 19.63 -3.39 34.39
C LYS A 457 20.64 -2.37 33.88
N ASP A 458 21.35 -1.71 34.80
CA ASP A 458 22.27 -0.59 34.54
C ASP A 458 21.58 0.59 33.81
N GLY A 459 20.37 0.94 34.25
CA GLY A 459 19.56 2.02 33.66
C GLY A 459 19.04 1.77 32.24
N SER A 460 19.26 0.57 31.69
CA SER A 460 18.87 0.19 30.33
C SER A 460 17.82 -0.93 30.33
N PRO A 461 16.85 -0.97 29.38
CA PRO A 461 15.86 -2.06 29.27
C PRO A 461 16.52 -3.43 29.12
N TYR A 462 15.99 -4.44 29.82
CA TYR A 462 16.66 -5.73 30.04
C TYR A 462 15.73 -6.94 29.80
N ILE A 463 14.67 -7.11 30.59
CA ILE A 463 13.71 -8.22 30.46
C ILE A 463 12.30 -7.67 30.34
N ILE A 464 11.52 -8.19 29.41
CA ILE A 464 10.10 -7.89 29.25
C ILE A 464 9.27 -9.13 29.61
N ALA A 465 8.36 -8.95 30.56
CA ALA A 465 7.37 -9.93 31.00
C ALA A 465 5.98 -9.27 31.15
N GLY A 466 4.98 -10.05 31.53
CA GLY A 466 3.61 -9.56 31.73
C GLY A 466 2.82 -9.39 30.43
N HIS A 467 1.67 -8.75 30.52
CA HIS A 467 0.71 -8.65 29.41
C HIS A 467 1.17 -7.68 28.31
N GLU A 468 0.71 -7.90 27.07
CA GLU A 468 1.00 -7.00 25.95
C GLU A 468 0.06 -5.77 25.98
N PRO A 469 0.55 -4.55 26.28
CA PRO A 469 -0.33 -3.41 26.58
C PRO A 469 -1.20 -2.98 25.40
N PHE A 470 -0.71 -3.12 24.17
CA PHE A 470 -1.46 -2.75 22.97
C PHE A 470 -2.52 -3.80 22.58
N SER A 471 -2.67 -4.89 23.33
CA SER A 471 -3.52 -6.03 22.99
C SER A 471 -4.71 -6.22 23.94
N ILE A 472 -4.84 -5.38 24.98
CA ILE A 472 -5.98 -5.34 25.91
C ILE A 472 -7.27 -4.96 25.15
N ASN A 473 -8.16 -5.94 24.94
CA ASN A 473 -9.39 -5.84 24.13
C ASN A 473 -9.20 -5.07 22.81
N ASN A 474 -8.09 -5.30 22.10
CA ASN A 474 -7.80 -4.61 20.84
C ASN A 474 -8.60 -5.23 19.69
N LYS A 475 -9.59 -4.49 19.18
CA LYS A 475 -10.54 -4.93 18.15
C LYS A 475 -10.88 -3.77 17.21
N LEU A 476 -10.90 -4.04 15.91
CA LEU A 476 -11.28 -3.11 14.85
C LEU A 476 -12.27 -3.78 13.89
N ASP A 477 -13.54 -3.38 14.00
CA ASP A 477 -14.62 -3.76 13.09
C ASP A 477 -14.77 -2.68 12.02
N GLN A 478 -14.55 -3.02 10.74
CA GLN A 478 -14.66 -2.08 9.63
C GLN A 478 -15.67 -2.58 8.59
N LYS A 479 -16.63 -1.74 8.21
CA LYS A 479 -17.67 -2.07 7.21
C LYS A 479 -17.71 -1.02 6.11
N VAL A 480 -17.68 -1.48 4.85
CA VAL A 480 -17.62 -0.63 3.65
C VAL A 480 -18.80 -0.95 2.74
N ILE A 481 -19.54 0.08 2.34
CA ILE A 481 -20.61 0.01 1.33
C ILE A 481 -20.23 0.93 0.17
N GLN A 482 -20.33 0.46 -1.08
CA GLN A 482 -19.87 1.20 -2.26
C GLN A 482 -20.72 1.00 -3.54
N ILE A 483 -20.92 2.08 -4.32
CA ILE A 483 -21.71 2.14 -5.57
C ILE A 483 -21.15 3.29 -6.48
N THR A 484 -20.60 3.09 -7.72
CA THR A 484 -19.94 4.20 -8.56
C THR A 484 -20.07 4.26 -10.13
N ASN A 485 -21.04 4.91 -10.81
CA ASN A 485 -21.51 4.76 -12.23
C ASN A 485 -20.69 5.18 -13.43
N ASN A 486 -20.91 4.41 -14.50
CA ASN A 486 -20.81 4.89 -15.87
C ASN A 486 -22.08 4.60 -16.69
N LEU A 487 -22.84 5.65 -17.01
CA LEU A 487 -23.74 5.69 -18.17
C LEU A 487 -22.95 6.30 -19.32
N ASN A 488 -22.84 5.57 -20.44
CA ASN A 488 -22.11 6.01 -21.63
C ASN A 488 -23.08 6.15 -22.81
N ILE A 489 -23.00 7.30 -23.50
CA ILE A 489 -23.83 7.67 -24.65
C ILE A 489 -22.91 8.03 -25.82
N VAL A 490 -22.91 7.20 -26.87
CA VAL A 490 -22.16 7.40 -28.11
C VAL A 490 -22.98 8.27 -29.07
N LYS A 491 -22.40 9.37 -29.57
CA LYS A 491 -23.06 10.25 -30.56
C LYS A 491 -22.03 10.83 -31.53
N GLY A 492 -22.10 10.44 -32.80
CA GLY A 492 -21.11 10.85 -33.81
C GLY A 492 -19.71 10.36 -33.40
N ASN A 493 -18.77 11.30 -33.27
CA ASN A 493 -17.40 11.08 -32.79
C ASN A 493 -17.20 11.26 -31.27
N HIS A 494 -18.28 11.50 -30.51
CA HIS A 494 -18.28 11.69 -29.06
C HIS A 494 -18.74 10.44 -28.30
N ILE A 495 -18.18 10.24 -27.10
CA ILE A 495 -18.68 9.30 -26.09
C ILE A 495 -18.84 10.08 -24.79
N PHE A 496 -20.09 10.43 -24.45
CA PHE A 496 -20.42 11.12 -23.21
C PHE A 496 -20.57 10.11 -22.07
N THR A 497 -19.84 10.31 -20.99
CA THR A 497 -19.97 9.56 -19.73
C THR A 497 -20.60 10.43 -18.66
N ALA A 498 -21.60 9.92 -17.95
CA ALA A 498 -22.16 10.53 -16.75
C ALA A 498 -22.20 9.51 -15.60
N GLY A 499 -21.95 9.95 -14.37
CA GLY A 499 -21.93 9.05 -13.22
C GLY A 499 -21.97 9.70 -11.84
N PHE A 500 -22.15 8.86 -10.81
CA PHE A 500 -21.96 9.21 -9.40
C PHE A 500 -21.06 8.18 -8.71
N SER A 501 -20.51 8.48 -7.54
CA SER A 501 -19.83 7.54 -6.63
C SER A 501 -20.36 7.73 -5.23
N PHE A 502 -20.68 6.65 -4.51
CA PHE A 502 -21.01 6.70 -3.09
C PHE A 502 -20.23 5.62 -2.37
N GLU A 503 -19.52 6.03 -1.33
CA GLU A 503 -18.77 5.17 -0.43
C GLU A 503 -19.13 5.54 1.01
N LYS A 504 -19.45 4.55 1.85
CA LYS A 504 -19.59 4.70 3.30
C LYS A 504 -18.69 3.70 4.02
N PHE A 505 -17.94 4.21 4.97
CA PHE A 505 -17.08 3.49 5.89
C PHE A 505 -17.64 3.64 7.31
N SER A 506 -17.78 2.51 7.99
CA SER A 506 -18.22 2.41 9.38
C SER A 506 -17.17 1.67 10.18
N PHE A 507 -16.65 2.30 11.23
CA PHE A 507 -15.59 1.75 12.08
C PHE A 507 -16.05 1.66 13.53
N LYS A 508 -15.66 0.59 14.20
CA LYS A 508 -15.62 0.50 15.67
C LYS A 508 -14.21 0.10 16.08
N ASN A 509 -13.52 0.96 16.81
CA ASN A 509 -12.15 0.76 17.27
C ASN A 509 -12.13 0.69 18.80
N SER A 510 -11.85 -0.49 19.34
CA SER A 510 -11.61 -0.70 20.77
C SER A 510 -10.10 -0.82 20.99
N PHE A 511 -9.54 0.13 21.74
CA PHE A 511 -8.12 0.21 22.06
C PHE A 511 -7.99 0.70 23.52
N ASN A 512 -7.43 -0.14 24.39
CA ASN A 512 -7.54 0.04 25.85
C ASN A 512 -6.16 -0.03 26.52
N LEU A 513 -5.24 0.86 26.12
CA LEU A 513 -3.82 0.79 26.53
C LEU A 513 -3.61 0.73 28.05
N LYS A 514 -4.37 1.52 28.81
CA LYS A 514 -4.37 1.54 30.28
C LYS A 514 -5.52 0.69 30.87
N GLY A 515 -6.05 -0.27 30.10
CA GLY A 515 -7.34 -0.91 30.34
C GLY A 515 -7.49 -1.68 31.67
N TYR A 516 -6.36 -2.13 32.24
CA TYR A 516 -6.25 -2.77 33.56
C TYR A 516 -5.86 -1.82 34.71
N GLY A 517 -5.66 -0.53 34.46
CA GLY A 517 -5.39 0.49 35.50
C GLY A 517 -3.93 0.61 35.97
N PHE A 518 -3.00 -0.18 35.44
CA PHE A 518 -1.57 -0.08 35.76
C PHE A 518 -0.85 0.97 34.92
N ASP A 519 0.23 1.53 35.46
CA ASP A 519 1.19 2.30 34.66
C ASP A 519 1.93 1.35 33.70
N VAL A 520 1.73 1.57 32.41
CA VAL A 520 2.41 0.81 31.35
C VAL A 520 3.80 1.36 31.03
N PHE A 521 4.05 2.65 31.33
CA PHE A 521 5.30 3.36 31.02
C PHE A 521 6.38 3.15 32.09
N GLY A 522 5.98 2.72 33.28
CA GLY A 522 6.88 2.39 34.38
C GLY A 522 7.86 1.26 34.06
N SER A 523 8.95 1.25 34.82
CA SER A 523 9.96 0.19 34.80
C SER A 523 10.57 -0.01 36.19
N THR A 524 11.09 -1.19 36.46
CA THR A 524 11.81 -1.53 37.69
C THR A 524 13.20 -2.07 37.36
N ASP A 525 14.12 -2.15 38.31
CA ASP A 525 15.35 -2.94 38.15
C ASP A 525 15.18 -4.37 38.71
N MET A 526 16.21 -5.22 38.61
CA MET A 526 16.15 -6.58 39.14
C MET A 526 15.84 -6.63 40.65
N ALA A 527 16.38 -5.70 41.45
CA ALA A 527 16.16 -5.68 42.90
C ALA A 527 14.74 -5.18 43.24
N GLY A 528 14.23 -4.20 42.49
CA GLY A 528 12.85 -3.73 42.59
C GLY A 528 11.84 -4.77 42.09
N PHE A 529 12.20 -5.61 41.11
CA PHE A 529 11.39 -6.78 40.74
C PHE A 529 11.25 -7.75 41.93
N ASP A 530 12.37 -8.13 42.57
CA ASP A 530 12.35 -9.01 43.74
C ASP A 530 11.58 -8.40 44.93
N ALA A 531 11.71 -7.08 45.15
CA ALA A 531 10.95 -6.37 46.17
C ALA A 531 9.44 -6.37 45.89
N ASN A 532 9.03 -6.27 44.61
CA ASN A 532 7.63 -6.33 44.19
C ASN A 532 7.04 -7.76 44.24
N ILE A 533 7.87 -8.80 44.10
CA ILE A 533 7.49 -10.19 44.41
C ILE A 533 7.29 -10.34 45.93
N ALA A 534 8.28 -9.94 46.73
CA ALA A 534 8.30 -10.14 48.19
C ALA A 534 7.21 -9.33 48.93
N SER A 535 6.83 -8.15 48.43
CA SER A 535 5.74 -7.33 48.98
C SER A 535 4.34 -7.83 48.60
N GLY A 536 4.24 -8.79 47.67
CA GLY A 536 2.97 -9.27 47.11
C GLY A 536 2.36 -8.36 46.04
N TYR A 537 3.02 -7.26 45.65
CA TYR A 537 2.51 -6.31 44.67
C TYR A 537 2.11 -6.98 43.35
N TYR A 538 2.97 -7.84 42.78
CA TYR A 538 2.64 -8.53 41.52
C TYR A 538 1.51 -9.54 41.67
N ALA A 539 1.34 -10.16 42.84
CA ALA A 539 0.24 -11.10 43.10
C ALA A 539 -1.11 -10.37 43.10
N SER A 540 -1.19 -9.21 43.76
CA SER A 540 -2.36 -8.32 43.70
C SER A 540 -2.60 -7.81 42.28
N ALA A 541 -1.57 -7.30 41.59
CA ALA A 541 -1.72 -6.74 40.25
C ALA A 541 -2.21 -7.77 39.21
N ILE A 542 -1.79 -9.04 39.29
CA ILE A 542 -2.31 -10.11 38.43
C ILE A 542 -3.79 -10.38 38.74
N ALA A 543 -4.16 -10.47 40.02
CA ALA A 543 -5.55 -10.67 40.43
C ALA A 543 -6.47 -9.51 40.01
N ASP A 544 -6.01 -8.26 40.16
CA ASP A 544 -6.74 -7.05 39.78
C ASP A 544 -6.89 -6.93 38.25
N ALA A 545 -5.88 -7.33 37.48
CA ALA A 545 -5.96 -7.44 36.01
C ALA A 545 -7.07 -8.41 35.59
N GLN A 546 -7.09 -9.60 36.21
CA GLN A 546 -8.11 -10.64 35.94
C GLN A 546 -9.51 -10.17 36.38
N ALA A 547 -9.65 -9.58 37.56
CA ALA A 547 -10.92 -9.03 38.04
C ALA A 547 -11.45 -7.91 37.13
N THR A 548 -10.57 -7.06 36.61
CA THR A 548 -10.92 -6.02 35.63
C THR A 548 -11.37 -6.63 34.30
N TYR A 549 -10.63 -7.62 33.78
CA TYR A 549 -11.00 -8.36 32.57
C TYR A 549 -12.38 -9.03 32.71
N ASP A 550 -12.61 -9.75 33.81
CA ASP A 550 -13.86 -10.46 34.07
C ASP A 550 -15.04 -9.52 34.32
N THR A 551 -14.79 -8.30 34.78
CA THR A 551 -15.83 -7.28 34.97
C THR A 551 -16.19 -6.63 33.64
N LYS A 552 -15.19 -6.15 32.88
CA LYS A 552 -15.41 -5.45 31.62
C LYS A 552 -16.03 -6.35 30.54
N ASN A 553 -15.62 -7.62 30.46
CA ASN A 553 -16.17 -8.56 29.47
C ASN A 553 -17.62 -9.03 29.75
N LYS A 554 -18.20 -8.71 30.91
CA LYS A 554 -19.65 -8.91 31.16
C LYS A 554 -20.50 -7.78 30.57
N LEU A 555 -19.87 -6.70 30.12
CA LEU A 555 -20.52 -5.51 29.58
C LEU A 555 -20.23 -5.38 28.06
N PRO A 556 -21.15 -4.80 27.27
CA PRO A 556 -20.85 -4.47 25.87
C PRO A 556 -19.75 -3.40 25.76
N ASP A 557 -18.87 -3.54 24.77
CA ASP A 557 -17.89 -2.50 24.40
C ASP A 557 -18.61 -1.15 24.16
N GLY A 558 -18.09 -0.06 24.73
CA GLY A 558 -18.68 1.28 24.66
C GLY A 558 -19.90 1.49 25.56
N SER A 559 -19.93 0.86 26.73
CA SER A 559 -20.88 1.11 27.82
C SER A 559 -20.14 1.48 29.12
N ASN A 560 -20.82 2.16 30.06
CA ASN A 560 -20.21 2.63 31.32
C ASN A 560 -19.57 1.46 32.10
N GLY A 561 -18.31 1.62 32.50
CA GLY A 561 -17.53 0.57 33.15
C GLY A 561 -17.08 -0.59 32.25
N GLY A 562 -17.46 -0.62 30.96
CA GLY A 562 -16.98 -1.58 29.96
C GLY A 562 -15.69 -1.13 29.27
N TRP A 563 -15.34 -1.80 28.17
CA TRP A 563 -14.20 -1.40 27.33
C TRP A 563 -14.50 -0.15 26.49
N ASN A 564 -13.46 0.61 26.14
CA ASN A 564 -13.55 1.84 25.35
C ASN A 564 -13.84 1.49 23.88
N LEU A 565 -14.72 2.28 23.23
CA LEU A 565 -15.12 2.03 21.85
C LEU A 565 -15.33 3.32 21.07
N ALA A 566 -14.33 3.72 20.29
CA ALA A 566 -14.45 4.83 19.35
C ALA A 566 -15.21 4.38 18.09
N GLU A 567 -16.31 5.05 17.74
CA GLU A 567 -17.13 4.72 16.57
C GLU A 567 -17.11 5.87 15.53
N LEU A 568 -16.69 5.59 14.29
CA LEU A 568 -16.57 6.56 13.20
C LEU A 568 -17.42 6.14 11.99
N ASN A 569 -18.25 7.06 11.47
CA ASN A 569 -18.99 6.90 10.23
C ASN A 569 -18.62 8.01 9.24
N VAL A 570 -17.83 7.67 8.22
CA VAL A 570 -17.30 8.61 7.23
C VAL A 570 -17.55 8.08 5.82
N GLY A 571 -17.50 8.94 4.80
CA GLY A 571 -17.77 8.55 3.43
C GLY A 571 -17.50 9.65 2.43
N GLN A 572 -17.79 9.35 1.17
CA GLN A 572 -17.68 10.27 0.05
C GLN A 572 -18.86 10.05 -0.91
N LEU A 573 -19.44 11.16 -1.37
CA LEU A 573 -20.38 11.18 -2.49
C LEU A 573 -19.76 12.01 -3.61
N ALA A 574 -19.76 11.51 -4.84
CA ALA A 574 -19.23 12.22 -5.99
C ALA A 574 -20.18 12.18 -7.17
N PHE A 575 -20.10 13.19 -8.03
CA PHE A 575 -20.75 13.22 -9.34
C PHE A 575 -19.74 13.61 -10.40
N TYR A 576 -19.88 13.09 -11.62
CA TYR A 576 -18.98 13.41 -12.72
C TYR A 576 -19.63 13.30 -14.10
N ALA A 577 -19.10 14.10 -15.02
CA ALA A 577 -19.41 14.04 -16.44
C ALA A 577 -18.13 14.21 -17.26
N GLN A 578 -18.07 13.55 -18.41
CA GLN A 578 -16.91 13.54 -19.32
C GLN A 578 -17.36 13.35 -20.76
N ASP A 579 -16.57 13.86 -21.70
CA ASP A 579 -16.67 13.58 -23.13
C ASP A 579 -15.32 13.02 -23.63
N GLU A 580 -15.34 11.83 -24.23
CA GLU A 580 -14.28 11.37 -25.12
C GLU A 580 -14.64 11.79 -26.55
N TRP A 581 -13.93 12.80 -27.06
CA TRP A 581 -14.11 13.36 -28.39
C TRP A 581 -12.98 12.92 -29.33
N ASN A 582 -13.33 12.16 -30.37
CA ASN A 582 -12.40 11.77 -31.43
C ASN A 582 -12.45 12.88 -32.51
N ILE A 583 -11.63 13.92 -32.35
CA ILE A 583 -11.62 15.09 -33.25
C ILE A 583 -11.37 14.66 -34.70
N ASN A 584 -10.49 13.68 -34.90
CA ASN A 584 -10.30 12.98 -36.17
C ASN A 584 -9.85 11.52 -35.90
N ASP A 585 -9.50 10.77 -36.95
CA ASP A 585 -9.09 9.36 -36.84
C ASP A 585 -7.79 9.15 -36.01
N ASN A 586 -6.99 10.20 -35.85
CA ASN A 586 -5.65 10.18 -35.25
C ASN A 586 -5.58 10.90 -33.90
N PHE A 587 -6.45 11.87 -33.62
CA PHE A 587 -6.43 12.71 -32.42
C PHE A 587 -7.70 12.57 -31.58
N LYS A 588 -7.52 12.21 -30.32
CA LYS A 588 -8.55 12.15 -29.28
C LYS A 588 -8.29 13.19 -28.20
N LEU A 589 -9.35 13.91 -27.83
CA LEU A 589 -9.44 14.70 -26.61
C LEU A 589 -10.38 14.02 -25.61
N ILE A 590 -10.03 14.04 -24.33
CA ILE A 590 -10.92 13.64 -23.23
C ILE A 590 -10.98 14.82 -22.26
N TYR A 591 -12.17 15.27 -21.91
CA TYR A 591 -12.32 16.34 -20.91
C TYR A 591 -13.54 16.07 -20.04
N GLY A 592 -13.43 16.40 -18.76
CA GLY A 592 -14.47 16.11 -17.80
C GLY A 592 -14.33 16.88 -16.50
N LEU A 593 -15.41 16.88 -15.74
CA LEU A 593 -15.49 17.49 -14.41
C LEU A 593 -16.01 16.46 -13.42
N ARG A 594 -15.29 16.31 -12.33
CA ARG A 594 -15.71 15.55 -11.15
C ARG A 594 -15.87 16.48 -9.96
N ALA A 595 -16.83 16.17 -9.10
CA ALA A 595 -17.06 16.87 -7.85
C ALA A 595 -17.20 15.82 -6.72
N ASP A 596 -16.30 15.84 -5.74
CA ASP A 596 -16.29 14.93 -4.59
C ASP A 596 -16.72 15.66 -3.31
N LYS A 597 -17.59 15.07 -2.51
CA LYS A 597 -18.08 15.63 -1.23
C LYS A 597 -17.82 14.66 -0.07
N PRO A 598 -16.99 15.02 0.92
CA PRO A 598 -16.86 14.27 2.17
C PRO A 598 -18.18 14.22 2.95
N LEU A 599 -18.44 13.11 3.65
CA LEU A 599 -19.63 12.89 4.47
C LEU A 599 -19.21 12.30 5.83
N TYR A 600 -19.84 12.75 6.91
CA TYR A 600 -19.53 12.30 8.29
C TYR A 600 -20.75 11.77 9.08
N PHE A 601 -21.89 11.61 8.40
CA PHE A 601 -23.11 10.97 8.89
C PHE A 601 -23.50 11.36 10.33
N ASN A 602 -23.44 10.42 11.28
CA ASN A 602 -23.77 10.61 12.69
C ASN A 602 -22.54 10.63 13.61
N THR A 603 -21.32 10.77 13.07
CA THR A 603 -20.07 10.69 13.83
C THR A 603 -20.03 11.67 15.01
N SER A 604 -20.50 12.91 14.83
CA SER A 604 -20.59 13.91 15.91
C SER A 604 -21.36 13.39 17.16
N LYS A 605 -22.42 12.60 16.93
CA LYS A 605 -23.19 11.95 18.02
C LYS A 605 -22.47 10.75 18.63
N LEU A 606 -21.62 10.06 17.86
CA LEU A 606 -20.80 8.95 18.35
C LEU A 606 -19.62 9.45 19.18
N ILE A 607 -19.06 10.62 18.83
CA ILE A 607 -18.07 11.34 19.64
C ILE A 607 -18.69 11.76 20.97
N GLN A 608 -19.87 12.40 20.94
CA GLN A 608 -20.57 12.77 22.18
C GLN A 608 -20.85 11.54 23.05
N LYS A 609 -21.32 10.42 22.46
CA LYS A 609 -21.50 9.15 23.17
C LYS A 609 -20.19 8.66 23.83
N PHE A 610 -19.04 8.76 23.15
CA PHE A 610 -17.75 8.37 23.71
C PHE A 610 -17.38 9.25 24.92
N ILE A 611 -17.51 10.57 24.79
CA ILE A 611 -17.29 11.55 25.87
C ILE A 611 -18.20 11.30 27.07
N ASP A 612 -19.49 11.01 26.83
CA ASP A 612 -20.50 10.78 27.88
C ASP A 612 -20.35 9.41 28.58
N THR A 613 -19.51 8.50 28.05
CA THR A 613 -19.32 7.17 28.64
C THR A 613 -18.27 7.24 29.75
N ASP A 614 -18.59 6.61 30.89
CA ASP A 614 -17.74 6.52 32.10
C ASP A 614 -16.58 5.52 31.88
N ASN A 615 -15.74 5.84 30.89
CA ASN A 615 -14.56 5.12 30.45
C ASN A 615 -13.61 5.96 29.57
N SER A 616 -14.00 7.16 29.13
CA SER A 616 -13.15 8.07 28.34
C SER A 616 -12.04 8.72 29.17
N GLU A 617 -10.86 8.89 28.57
CA GLU A 617 -9.81 9.75 29.16
C GLU A 617 -10.25 11.22 28.99
N GLY A 618 -10.36 11.92 30.12
CA GLY A 618 -11.32 13.02 30.31
C GLY A 618 -11.25 14.17 29.31
N TYR A 619 -12.40 14.57 28.78
CA TYR A 619 -12.56 15.65 27.81
C TYR A 619 -12.65 17.04 28.46
N VAL A 620 -11.78 17.98 28.06
CA VAL A 620 -11.73 19.36 28.61
C VAL A 620 -11.81 20.41 27.48
N PRO A 621 -13.02 20.79 27.02
CA PRO A 621 -13.21 21.67 25.86
C PRO A 621 -12.78 23.14 26.04
N ASN A 622 -12.50 23.56 27.27
CA ASN A 622 -12.25 24.98 27.57
C ASN A 622 -10.78 25.41 27.44
N ILE A 623 -9.86 24.46 27.20
CA ILE A 623 -8.42 24.71 27.07
C ILE A 623 -8.11 25.56 25.83
N GLU A 624 -7.17 26.50 26.00
CA GLU A 624 -6.76 27.46 24.96
C GLU A 624 -5.51 26.99 24.22
N TYR A 625 -5.72 26.68 22.94
CA TYR A 625 -4.70 26.37 21.95
C TYR A 625 -4.49 27.56 21.01
N TYR A 626 -3.41 27.56 20.24
CA TYR A 626 -2.99 28.69 19.41
C TYR A 626 -2.80 28.23 17.96
N ASN A 627 -3.55 28.79 17.02
CA ASN A 627 -3.37 28.47 15.60
C ASN A 627 -2.00 29.00 15.13
N PRO A 628 -1.06 28.15 14.65
CA PRO A 628 0.30 28.60 14.32
C PRO A 628 0.38 29.55 13.11
N ASN A 629 -0.66 29.64 12.29
CA ASN A 629 -0.66 30.46 11.08
C ASN A 629 -1.00 31.94 11.34
N ASP A 630 -1.85 32.22 12.32
CA ASP A 630 -2.33 33.57 12.64
C ASP A 630 -2.22 33.97 14.13
N GLY A 631 -1.82 33.04 15.01
CA GLY A 631 -1.70 33.26 16.45
C GLY A 631 -3.04 33.35 17.19
N SER A 632 -4.18 33.09 16.52
CA SER A 632 -5.50 33.17 17.14
C SER A 632 -5.71 32.06 18.17
N VAL A 633 -6.31 32.43 19.31
CA VAL A 633 -6.72 31.48 20.35
C VAL A 633 -7.88 30.63 19.82
N LYS A 634 -7.79 29.32 20.06
CA LYS A 634 -8.76 28.30 19.65
C LYS A 634 -9.11 27.42 20.84
N LYS A 635 -10.37 27.01 20.89
CA LYS A 635 -10.89 25.98 21.80
C LYS A 635 -11.44 24.87 20.92
N PHE A 636 -10.98 23.65 21.11
CA PHE A 636 -11.41 22.52 20.31
C PHE A 636 -12.68 21.91 20.88
N ASP A 637 -13.51 21.42 19.97
CA ASP A 637 -14.72 20.69 20.28
C ASP A 637 -14.69 19.42 19.42
N SER A 638 -14.42 18.27 20.03
CA SER A 638 -14.29 17.02 19.28
C SER A 638 -15.56 16.68 18.49
N THR A 639 -16.73 17.18 18.88
CA THR A 639 -17.98 16.90 18.16
C THR A 639 -18.09 17.65 16.82
N LYS A 640 -17.25 18.67 16.59
CA LYS A 640 -17.18 19.42 15.34
C LYS A 640 -16.23 18.76 14.35
N LEU A 641 -16.80 18.28 13.26
CA LEU A 641 -16.08 17.56 12.23
C LEU A 641 -15.63 18.50 11.10
N PRO A 642 -14.54 18.16 10.38
CA PRO A 642 -14.01 18.97 9.28
C PRO A 642 -15.04 19.25 8.17
N GLY A 643 -14.83 20.36 7.46
CA GLY A 643 -15.75 20.90 6.46
C GLY A 643 -16.08 19.94 5.31
N ASN A 644 -17.38 19.73 5.07
CA ASN A 644 -17.89 18.89 3.98
C ASN A 644 -17.94 19.60 2.60
N ALA A 645 -16.97 20.47 2.33
CA ALA A 645 -16.92 21.27 1.12
C ALA A 645 -16.83 20.40 -0.16
N LEU A 646 -17.44 20.88 -1.24
CA LEU A 646 -17.39 20.20 -2.54
C LEU A 646 -16.02 20.42 -3.19
N LEU A 647 -15.31 19.34 -3.49
CA LEU A 647 -13.97 19.31 -4.04
C LEU A 647 -14.05 19.09 -5.55
N TRP A 648 -13.68 20.11 -6.33
CA TRP A 648 -13.71 20.04 -7.78
C TRP A 648 -12.44 19.42 -8.34
N SER A 649 -12.62 18.51 -9.30
CA SER A 649 -11.58 17.77 -10.00
C SER A 649 -11.81 17.85 -11.52
N PRO A 650 -11.56 19.01 -12.18
CA PRO A 650 -11.51 19.11 -13.63
C PRO A 650 -10.34 18.30 -14.19
N ARG A 651 -10.53 17.64 -15.34
CA ARG A 651 -9.51 16.86 -16.03
C ARG A 651 -9.58 17.06 -17.54
N LEU A 652 -8.39 17.09 -18.16
CA LEU A 652 -8.17 17.18 -19.59
C LEU A 652 -7.07 16.17 -19.95
N GLY A 653 -7.33 15.26 -20.88
CA GLY A 653 -6.36 14.32 -21.41
C GLY A 653 -6.43 14.28 -22.94
N PHE A 654 -5.35 13.84 -23.59
CA PHE A 654 -5.31 13.67 -25.03
C PHE A 654 -4.45 12.47 -25.43
N ASN A 655 -4.70 11.96 -26.63
CA ASN A 655 -3.88 10.95 -27.30
C ASN A 655 -3.87 11.24 -28.80
N TRP A 656 -2.69 11.25 -29.40
CA TRP A 656 -2.45 11.58 -30.80
C TRP A 656 -1.53 10.55 -31.44
N ASP A 657 -2.05 9.78 -32.39
CA ASP A 657 -1.27 9.00 -33.34
C ASP A 657 -0.70 9.96 -34.39
N VAL A 658 0.59 10.29 -34.29
CA VAL A 658 1.20 11.39 -35.05
C VAL A 658 1.15 11.12 -36.56
N ASN A 659 1.32 9.85 -36.95
CA ASN A 659 1.41 9.41 -38.34
C ASN A 659 0.13 8.72 -38.82
N GLY A 660 -0.77 8.30 -37.92
CA GLY A 660 -1.98 7.53 -38.24
C GLY A 660 -1.74 6.04 -38.50
N ASP A 661 -0.50 5.58 -38.30
CA ASP A 661 -0.04 4.21 -38.56
C ASP A 661 0.33 3.45 -37.26
N LYS A 662 0.13 4.08 -36.09
CA LYS A 662 0.46 3.58 -34.76
C LYS A 662 1.96 3.30 -34.56
N THR A 663 2.83 3.99 -35.29
CA THR A 663 4.30 4.00 -35.03
C THR A 663 4.70 5.01 -33.96
N THR A 664 4.01 6.14 -33.86
CA THR A 664 4.34 7.24 -32.94
C THR A 664 3.08 7.77 -32.29
N GLN A 665 2.97 7.70 -30.96
CA GLN A 665 1.89 8.37 -30.22
C GLN A 665 2.45 9.43 -29.26
N LEU A 666 1.85 10.61 -29.28
CA LEU A 666 1.99 11.63 -28.25
C LEU A 666 0.72 11.63 -27.39
N ARG A 667 0.87 11.68 -26.07
CA ARG A 667 -0.25 11.61 -25.13
C ARG A 667 0.08 12.42 -23.88
N GLY A 668 -0.95 12.84 -23.16
CA GLY A 668 -0.75 13.61 -21.95
C GLY A 668 -2.05 14.19 -21.41
N GLY A 669 -1.91 15.11 -20.47
CA GLY A 669 -3.04 15.79 -19.88
C GLY A 669 -2.68 16.69 -18.71
N THR A 670 -3.70 17.30 -18.14
CA THR A 670 -3.65 18.11 -16.93
C THR A 670 -4.96 17.98 -16.17
N GLY A 671 -4.92 17.95 -14.85
CA GLY A 671 -6.14 17.86 -14.05
C GLY A 671 -5.91 17.80 -12.55
N ILE A 672 -7.01 17.88 -11.80
CA ILE A 672 -7.02 17.75 -10.35
C ILE A 672 -7.53 16.35 -9.94
N PHE A 673 -6.92 15.82 -8.88
CA PHE A 673 -7.14 14.48 -8.36
C PHE A 673 -7.41 14.54 -6.86
N THR A 674 -8.65 14.23 -6.46
CA THR A 674 -9.02 13.98 -5.06
C THR A 674 -8.57 12.58 -4.62
N GLY A 675 -7.79 12.53 -3.54
CA GLY A 675 -7.37 11.29 -2.89
C GLY A 675 -8.14 10.98 -1.60
N LYS A 676 -8.04 9.73 -1.17
CA LYS A 676 -8.39 9.28 0.17
C LYS A 676 -7.21 9.50 1.13
N LEU A 677 -7.49 9.46 2.43
CA LEU A 677 -6.52 9.41 3.51
C LEU A 677 -6.86 8.21 4.42
N PRO A 678 -5.91 7.69 5.21
CA PRO A 678 -6.21 6.78 6.31
C PRO A 678 -7.29 7.38 7.22
N PHE A 679 -8.40 6.67 7.41
CA PHE A 679 -9.48 7.19 8.25
C PHE A 679 -9.16 7.15 9.74
N VAL A 680 -8.09 6.46 10.17
CA VAL A 680 -7.56 6.56 11.54
C VAL A 680 -7.25 8.01 11.93
N TRP A 681 -6.67 8.84 11.05
CA TRP A 681 -6.37 10.25 11.35
C TRP A 681 -7.62 11.12 11.63
N ILE A 682 -8.80 10.70 11.15
CA ILE A 682 -10.09 11.31 11.52
C ILE A 682 -10.68 10.60 12.75
N GLY A 683 -10.43 9.30 12.89
CA GLY A 683 -10.79 8.49 14.06
C GLY A 683 -10.08 8.90 15.35
N ASN A 684 -8.87 9.46 15.28
CA ASN A 684 -8.14 9.98 16.43
C ASN A 684 -8.96 11.04 17.17
N GLN A 685 -9.65 11.94 16.46
CA GLN A 685 -10.55 12.94 17.05
C GLN A 685 -11.73 12.33 17.86
N VAL A 686 -12.09 11.07 17.60
CA VAL A 686 -13.16 10.36 18.32
C VAL A 686 -12.69 9.86 19.69
N GLY A 687 -11.47 9.33 19.77
CA GLY A 687 -10.96 8.63 20.97
C GLY A 687 -9.85 9.34 21.74
N GLY A 688 -9.06 10.20 21.07
CA GLY A 688 -7.93 10.92 21.64
C GLY A 688 -8.33 12.27 22.22
N THR A 689 -9.17 12.28 23.26
CA THR A 689 -9.68 13.49 23.92
C THR A 689 -8.82 14.03 25.07
N ASP A 690 -7.68 13.37 25.37
CA ASP A 690 -6.77 13.70 26.47
C ASP A 690 -6.11 15.10 26.29
N PRO A 691 -6.30 16.06 27.23
CA PRO A 691 -5.64 17.38 27.26
C PRO A 691 -4.12 17.40 27.06
N PHE A 692 -3.42 16.33 27.43
CA PHE A 692 -1.96 16.25 27.33
C PHE A 692 -1.50 15.72 25.96
N PHE A 693 -2.42 15.13 25.20
CA PHE A 693 -2.19 14.47 23.92
C PHE A 693 -3.42 14.61 23.01
N TYR A 694 -3.97 15.82 22.89
CA TYR A 694 -5.27 16.00 22.26
C TYR A 694 -5.14 15.90 20.74
N GLU A 695 -5.84 14.95 20.12
CA GLU A 695 -5.85 14.75 18.67
C GLU A 695 -7.13 15.30 18.03
N VAL A 696 -7.01 16.13 16.99
CA VAL A 696 -8.16 16.80 16.35
C VAL A 696 -7.90 17.12 14.87
N VAL A 697 -8.96 17.25 14.07
CA VAL A 697 -8.88 17.73 12.69
C VAL A 697 -9.36 19.19 12.61
N ASP A 698 -8.64 20.03 11.87
CA ASP A 698 -9.03 21.43 11.62
C ASP A 698 -10.43 21.49 10.98
N GLU A 699 -11.34 22.35 11.49
CA GLU A 699 -12.67 22.56 10.92
C GLU A 699 -12.61 22.91 9.40
N ASN A 700 -11.51 23.51 8.94
CA ASN A 700 -11.28 23.89 7.54
C ASN A 700 -10.59 22.81 6.69
N PHE A 701 -10.24 21.66 7.27
CA PHE A 701 -9.55 20.58 6.57
C PHE A 701 -10.37 20.04 5.39
N LYS A 702 -9.68 19.81 4.28
CA LYS A 702 -10.17 19.24 3.02
C LYS A 702 -9.39 17.99 2.70
N PHE A 703 -10.07 17.02 2.11
CA PHE A 703 -9.42 15.78 1.65
C PHE A 703 -8.32 16.09 0.62
N PRO A 704 -7.27 15.24 0.55
CA PRO A 704 -6.10 15.53 -0.27
C PRO A 704 -6.44 15.79 -1.74
N GLN A 705 -5.88 16.86 -2.30
CA GLN A 705 -6.00 17.17 -3.74
C GLN A 705 -4.64 17.54 -4.33
N VAL A 706 -4.34 16.98 -5.51
CA VAL A 706 -3.15 17.35 -6.30
C VAL A 706 -3.57 17.81 -7.70
N TRP A 707 -2.91 18.86 -8.21
CA TRP A 707 -2.82 19.11 -9.64
C TRP A 707 -1.73 18.21 -10.20
N ARG A 708 -2.06 17.42 -11.22
CA ARG A 708 -1.13 16.64 -12.03
C ARG A 708 -1.14 17.09 -13.48
N THR A 709 0.04 17.23 -14.08
CA THR A 709 0.24 17.42 -15.52
C THR A 709 1.24 16.37 -16.01
N SER A 710 1.02 15.78 -17.17
CA SER A 710 1.94 14.80 -17.74
C SER A 710 1.96 14.84 -19.26
N ILE A 711 3.10 14.45 -19.83
CA ILE A 711 3.29 14.21 -21.26
C ILE A 711 4.08 12.92 -21.44
N GLY A 712 3.78 12.16 -22.48
CA GLY A 712 4.48 10.94 -22.82
C GLY A 712 4.48 10.69 -24.31
N VAL A 713 5.56 10.08 -24.79
CA VAL A 713 5.78 9.68 -26.18
C VAL A 713 6.01 8.18 -26.19
N ASP A 714 5.36 7.46 -27.09
CA ASP A 714 5.76 6.10 -27.44
C ASP A 714 6.10 6.06 -28.94
N HIS A 715 7.24 5.46 -29.29
CA HIS A 715 7.69 5.33 -30.67
C HIS A 715 8.19 3.92 -30.96
N LYS A 716 7.79 3.36 -32.11
CA LYS A 716 8.16 2.03 -32.59
C LYS A 716 9.06 2.18 -33.82
N PHE A 717 10.29 1.70 -33.69
CA PHE A 717 11.26 1.62 -34.78
C PHE A 717 11.04 0.38 -35.68
N ASP A 718 11.50 0.43 -36.93
CA ASP A 718 11.36 -0.64 -37.93
C ASP A 718 11.91 -1.99 -37.47
N ASN A 719 12.99 -1.94 -36.70
CA ASN A 719 13.64 -3.10 -36.09
C ASN A 719 12.90 -3.65 -34.85
N ASN A 720 11.62 -3.30 -34.67
CA ASN A 720 10.72 -3.70 -33.58
C ASN A 720 11.16 -3.30 -32.15
N PHE A 721 12.10 -2.38 -31.99
CA PHE A 721 12.28 -1.70 -30.71
C PHE A 721 11.12 -0.71 -30.47
N ILE A 722 10.63 -0.66 -29.24
CA ILE A 722 9.66 0.33 -28.78
C ILE A 722 10.33 1.14 -27.67
N VAL A 723 10.31 2.45 -27.80
CA VAL A 723 10.78 3.40 -26.78
C VAL A 723 9.58 4.18 -26.25
N THR A 724 9.43 4.20 -24.94
CA THR A 724 8.46 5.00 -24.19
C THR A 724 9.22 6.02 -23.36
N VAL A 725 8.81 7.28 -23.43
CA VAL A 725 9.25 8.35 -22.52
C VAL A 725 8.01 8.90 -21.83
N ASP A 726 8.06 9.01 -20.50
CA ASP A 726 6.99 9.57 -19.68
C ASP A 726 7.56 10.67 -18.77
N MET A 727 6.81 11.77 -18.62
CA MET A 727 7.14 12.89 -17.73
C MET A 727 5.87 13.34 -17.02
N SER A 728 5.94 13.56 -15.71
CA SER A 728 4.85 14.11 -14.91
C SER A 728 5.32 15.08 -13.84
N TYR A 729 4.49 16.08 -13.57
CA TYR A 729 4.62 17.03 -12.47
C TYR A 729 3.33 17.05 -11.66
N ASN A 730 3.48 16.84 -10.35
CA ASN A 730 2.42 16.92 -9.36
C ASN A 730 2.65 18.13 -8.45
N LYS A 731 1.59 18.84 -8.09
CA LYS A 731 1.58 19.96 -7.16
C LYS A 731 0.44 19.78 -6.16
N ASP A 732 0.75 19.86 -4.86
CA ASP A 732 -0.27 19.79 -3.82
C ASP A 732 -1.15 21.05 -3.80
N ILE A 733 -2.47 20.84 -3.72
CA ILE A 733 -3.49 21.88 -3.51
C ILE A 733 -3.95 21.81 -2.05
N ASN A 734 -4.40 20.64 -1.62
CA ASN A 734 -4.68 20.29 -0.23
C ASN A 734 -3.69 19.17 0.16
N GLY A 735 -2.42 19.51 0.39
CA GLY A 735 -1.48 18.59 1.04
C GLY A 735 -1.88 18.40 2.52
N VAL A 736 -1.59 17.25 3.11
CA VAL A 736 -1.77 17.04 4.56
C VAL A 736 -0.59 17.68 5.29
N HIS A 737 -0.88 18.39 6.38
CA HIS A 737 0.10 18.97 7.29
C HIS A 737 -0.33 18.67 8.73
N ILE A 738 0.61 18.37 9.62
CA ILE A 738 0.34 18.14 11.04
C ILE A 738 1.10 19.17 11.86
N GLN A 739 0.42 19.76 12.83
CA GLN A 739 0.91 20.81 13.72
C GLN A 739 0.55 20.48 15.18
N ASN A 740 1.30 21.01 16.14
CA ASN A 740 0.92 21.03 17.55
C ASN A 740 0.49 22.46 17.92
N TRP A 741 -0.82 22.71 18.02
CA TRP A 741 -1.39 24.02 18.40
C TRP A 741 -1.24 24.29 19.92
N GLY A 742 -0.67 23.37 20.68
CA GLY A 742 -0.11 23.62 22.01
C GLY A 742 1.21 24.39 21.99
N LEU A 743 1.83 24.58 20.82
CA LEU A 743 3.07 25.34 20.63
C LEU A 743 2.82 26.63 19.83
N LYS A 744 3.17 27.77 20.42
CA LYS A 744 3.27 29.09 19.76
C LYS A 744 4.55 29.14 18.92
N LYS A 745 4.83 30.28 18.28
CA LYS A 745 6.13 30.48 17.61
C LYS A 745 7.27 30.51 18.65
N PRO A 746 8.40 29.80 18.43
CA PRO A 746 9.53 29.82 19.36
C PRO A 746 10.12 31.24 19.49
N THR A 747 10.37 31.66 20.74
CA THR A 747 10.88 33.00 21.09
C THR A 747 12.34 33.00 21.55
N SER A 748 12.90 31.84 21.89
CA SER A 748 14.26 31.69 22.37
C SER A 748 15.22 31.24 21.26
N THR A 749 16.53 31.26 21.52
CA THR A 749 17.57 30.83 20.58
C THR A 749 18.62 30.01 21.33
N LEU A 750 19.10 28.93 20.70
CA LEU A 750 20.14 28.07 21.26
C LEU A 750 21.50 28.80 21.32
N ALA A 751 22.29 28.54 22.37
CA ALA A 751 23.61 29.15 22.52
C ALA A 751 24.72 28.26 21.92
N GLY A 752 25.62 28.87 21.14
CA GLY A 752 26.83 28.21 20.64
C GLY A 752 26.91 28.13 19.11
N ALA A 753 27.49 27.03 18.61
CA ALA A 753 27.72 26.82 17.18
C ALA A 753 26.42 26.54 16.41
N ASP A 754 25.45 25.89 17.04
CA ASP A 754 24.07 25.78 16.58
C ASP A 754 23.26 26.89 17.26
N ASN A 755 22.70 27.79 16.46
CA ASN A 755 21.94 28.96 16.90
C ASN A 755 20.49 28.92 16.41
N ARG A 756 19.89 27.72 16.36
CA ARG A 756 18.47 27.54 15.98
C ARG A 756 17.53 28.29 16.95
N ALA A 757 16.35 28.62 16.46
CA ALA A 757 15.24 28.98 17.34
C ALA A 757 14.83 27.77 18.20
N ILE A 758 14.53 28.02 19.47
CA ILE A 758 14.11 27.00 20.45
C ILE A 758 12.90 27.53 21.24
N TYR A 759 12.09 26.63 21.78
CA TYR A 759 10.90 26.97 22.54
C TYR A 759 11.26 27.30 24.00
N GLY A 760 10.80 28.44 24.48
CA GLY A 760 10.82 28.82 25.90
C GLY A 760 9.51 28.45 26.61
N ASP A 761 9.47 28.55 27.94
CA ASP A 761 8.27 28.19 28.72
C ASP A 761 7.02 29.03 28.37
N SER A 762 7.22 30.27 27.89
CA SER A 762 6.15 31.14 27.37
C SER A 762 5.49 30.65 26.09
N ASP A 763 6.19 29.80 25.34
CA ASP A 763 5.81 29.39 23.99
C ASP A 763 4.83 28.20 24.02
N TYR A 764 4.69 27.55 25.17
CA TYR A 764 3.71 26.51 25.42
C TYR A 764 2.31 27.07 25.73
N GLY A 765 1.29 26.31 25.35
CA GLY A 765 -0.06 26.40 25.90
C GLY A 765 -0.12 25.75 27.27
N VAL A 766 -0.74 26.42 28.23
CA VAL A 766 -0.79 26.00 29.64
C VAL A 766 -2.24 25.89 30.08
N TRP A 767 -2.60 24.74 30.63
CA TRP A 767 -3.86 24.55 31.35
C TRP A 767 -3.64 24.89 32.83
N THR A 768 -4.39 25.87 33.32
CA THR A 768 -4.28 26.39 34.71
C THR A 768 -5.16 25.65 35.71
N ASP A 769 -6.25 25.02 35.24
CA ASP A 769 -7.32 24.53 36.11
C ASP A 769 -7.11 23.06 36.52
N TYR A 770 -5.98 22.47 36.16
CA TYR A 770 -5.56 21.10 36.54
C TYR A 770 -5.08 20.98 38.00
N GLY A 771 -5.19 22.05 38.80
CA GLY A 771 -4.61 22.15 40.14
C GLY A 771 -3.14 22.58 40.16
N PHE A 772 -2.44 22.49 39.02
CA PHE A 772 -1.14 23.11 38.77
C PHE A 772 -1.00 23.49 37.29
N PRO A 773 -0.15 24.47 36.93
CA PRO A 773 0.09 24.83 35.53
C PRO A 773 0.72 23.66 34.77
N ALA A 774 -0.01 23.09 33.81
CA ALA A 774 0.46 21.96 33.01
C ALA A 774 0.53 22.31 31.52
N ARG A 775 1.59 21.88 30.83
CA ARG A 775 1.73 22.04 29.37
C ARG A 775 0.65 21.21 28.66
N THR A 776 0.12 21.74 27.56
CA THR A 776 -0.93 21.11 26.75
C THR A 776 -0.44 20.88 25.33
N ASN A 777 -0.89 19.79 24.69
CA ASN A 777 -0.58 19.50 23.29
C ASN A 777 -1.87 19.28 22.53
N GLY A 778 -1.99 19.95 21.38
CA GLY A 778 -3.13 19.83 20.48
C GLY A 778 -2.64 19.48 19.09
N TYR A 779 -2.55 18.19 18.78
CA TYR A 779 -2.06 17.68 17.51
C TYR A 779 -3.17 17.78 16.44
N VAL A 780 -3.01 18.75 15.54
CA VAL A 780 -4.02 19.12 14.55
C VAL A 780 -3.63 18.62 13.17
N LEU A 781 -4.53 17.83 12.57
CA LEU A 781 -4.52 17.50 11.15
C LEU A 781 -5.11 18.69 10.35
N THR A 782 -4.28 19.38 9.57
CA THR A 782 -4.67 20.53 8.73
C THR A 782 -4.11 20.38 7.30
N ASN A 783 -4.24 21.43 6.46
CA ASN A 783 -3.77 21.43 5.08
C ASN A 783 -2.62 22.40 4.81
N THR A 784 -1.89 22.12 3.73
CA THR A 784 -0.99 23.08 3.08
C THR A 784 -1.18 23.07 1.57
N ASN A 785 -0.75 24.14 0.89
CA ASN A 785 -0.57 24.15 -0.58
C ASN A 785 0.89 23.90 -1.00
N LYS A 786 1.76 23.49 -0.06
CA LYS A 786 3.15 23.13 -0.31
C LYS A 786 3.29 21.63 -0.55
N GLY A 787 4.31 21.25 -1.31
CA GLY A 787 4.50 19.88 -1.82
C GLY A 787 4.44 19.83 -3.34
N SER A 788 5.25 18.95 -3.93
CA SER A 788 5.38 18.74 -5.37
C SER A 788 6.21 17.51 -5.70
N ALA A 789 5.91 16.80 -6.79
CA ALA A 789 6.75 15.72 -7.30
C ALA A 789 6.95 15.82 -8.82
N PHE A 790 8.20 15.78 -9.27
CA PHE A 790 8.55 15.58 -10.67
C PHE A 790 9.05 14.15 -10.87
N ASN A 791 8.48 13.42 -11.83
CA ASN A 791 8.89 12.07 -12.17
C ASN A 791 9.05 11.95 -13.69
N THR A 792 10.12 11.29 -14.15
CA THR A 792 10.26 10.92 -15.55
C THR A 792 10.83 9.51 -15.69
N SER A 793 10.36 8.78 -16.70
CA SER A 793 10.90 7.47 -17.05
C SER A 793 11.17 7.36 -18.55
N VAL A 794 12.16 6.52 -18.89
CA VAL A 794 12.48 6.10 -20.25
C VAL A 794 12.53 4.58 -20.25
N LYS A 795 11.75 3.93 -21.12
CA LYS A 795 11.69 2.47 -21.25
C LYS A 795 11.95 2.07 -22.69
N VAL A 796 12.78 1.05 -22.87
CA VAL A 796 13.05 0.38 -24.14
C VAL A 796 12.58 -1.07 -24.03
N GLN A 797 11.83 -1.58 -25.00
CA GLN A 797 11.40 -2.98 -25.02
C GLN A 797 11.38 -3.57 -26.43
N LYS A 798 11.63 -4.89 -26.53
CA LYS A 798 11.59 -5.65 -27.79
C LYS A 798 11.24 -7.12 -27.55
N THR A 799 10.46 -7.69 -28.46
CA THR A 799 10.38 -9.13 -28.67
C THR A 799 11.22 -9.47 -29.90
N PHE A 800 12.17 -10.38 -29.76
CA PHE A 800 13.03 -10.87 -30.83
C PHE A 800 12.38 -12.07 -31.52
N ASP A 801 12.72 -12.30 -32.78
CA ASP A 801 12.12 -13.35 -33.62
C ASP A 801 12.39 -14.77 -33.07
N ASN A 802 13.43 -14.92 -32.26
CA ASN A 802 13.77 -16.16 -31.56
C ASN A 802 12.98 -16.39 -30.24
N GLY A 803 11.91 -15.63 -30.02
CA GLY A 803 11.03 -15.73 -28.84
C GLY A 803 11.53 -15.08 -27.56
N LEU A 804 12.74 -14.48 -27.54
CA LEU A 804 13.20 -13.68 -26.40
C LEU A 804 12.38 -12.39 -26.30
N PHE A 805 11.87 -12.08 -25.10
CA PHE A 805 11.45 -10.73 -24.76
C PHE A 805 12.48 -10.09 -23.84
N ALA A 806 12.80 -8.82 -24.07
CA ALA A 806 13.62 -8.01 -23.18
C ALA A 806 13.06 -6.59 -23.05
N SER A 807 13.19 -6.00 -21.87
CA SER A 807 12.96 -4.59 -21.63
C SER A 807 13.88 -4.04 -20.55
N LEU A 808 14.22 -2.75 -20.66
CA LEU A 808 14.98 -1.97 -19.69
C LEU A 808 14.30 -0.63 -19.52
N ALA A 809 14.10 -0.16 -18.29
CA ALA A 809 13.60 1.17 -17.99
C ALA A 809 14.48 1.88 -16.96
N TYR A 810 14.55 3.20 -17.06
CA TYR A 810 15.13 4.12 -16.09
C TYR A 810 14.03 5.07 -15.61
N ASN A 811 14.03 5.40 -14.32
CA ASN A 811 13.17 6.41 -13.70
C ASN A 811 14.03 7.39 -12.88
N TYR A 812 13.74 8.68 -13.02
CA TYR A 812 14.26 9.76 -12.18
C TYR A 812 13.11 10.45 -11.43
N LEU A 813 13.29 10.67 -10.13
CA LEU A 813 12.28 11.22 -9.24
C LEU A 813 12.86 12.36 -8.39
N LYS A 814 12.11 13.46 -8.29
CA LYS A 814 12.32 14.53 -7.33
C LYS A 814 10.99 14.87 -6.64
N SER A 815 10.76 14.28 -5.48
CA SER A 815 9.55 14.49 -4.66
C SER A 815 9.86 15.31 -3.40
N LYS A 816 8.96 16.24 -3.07
CA LYS A 816 8.99 17.10 -1.89
C LYS A 816 7.61 17.20 -1.25
N ASP A 817 7.56 17.19 0.08
CA ASP A 817 6.35 17.34 0.90
C ASP A 817 6.60 18.27 2.10
N VAL A 818 5.63 18.42 3.01
CA VAL A 818 5.82 19.12 4.31
C VAL A 818 5.89 18.15 5.50
N ASN A 819 5.13 17.06 5.46
CA ASN A 819 5.24 15.93 6.37
C ASN A 819 5.30 14.64 5.53
N SER A 820 6.29 13.78 5.78
CA SER A 820 6.27 12.40 5.30
C SER A 820 5.67 11.53 6.40
N ILE A 821 4.34 11.45 6.47
CA ILE A 821 3.62 10.86 7.61
C ILE A 821 3.78 9.34 7.65
N GLU A 822 4.30 8.79 8.76
CA GLU A 822 4.55 7.36 8.90
C GLU A 822 3.68 6.67 9.97
N ALA A 823 3.13 7.43 10.91
CA ALA A 823 2.31 6.93 12.00
C ALA A 823 0.80 7.09 11.75
N GLU A 824 0.02 6.26 12.43
CA GLU A 824 -1.43 6.26 12.51
C GLU A 824 -1.97 7.21 13.58
N ILE A 825 -1.18 7.53 14.61
CA ILE A 825 -1.49 8.52 15.65
C ILE A 825 -0.99 9.89 15.18
N THR A 826 -1.80 10.94 15.33
CA THR A 826 -1.52 12.29 14.86
C THR A 826 -0.37 12.93 15.64
N GLY A 827 -0.30 12.69 16.96
CA GLY A 827 0.83 13.12 17.80
C GLY A 827 2.15 12.43 17.45
N ASP A 828 2.14 11.13 17.15
CA ASP A 828 3.33 10.41 16.68
C ASP A 828 3.74 10.87 15.28
N ALA A 829 2.77 11.14 14.41
CA ALA A 829 3.01 11.63 13.05
C ALA A 829 3.59 13.06 13.01
N PHE A 830 3.30 13.87 14.03
CA PHE A 830 4.02 15.12 14.32
C PHE A 830 5.43 14.81 14.83
N SER A 831 5.53 14.02 15.91
CA SER A 831 6.78 13.77 16.64
C SER A 831 7.84 13.07 15.79
N PHE A 832 7.46 12.16 14.90
CA PHE A 832 8.38 11.44 14.01
C PHE A 832 8.75 12.23 12.74
N ASN A 833 8.12 13.38 12.48
CA ASN A 833 8.48 14.21 11.33
C ASN A 833 9.71 15.08 11.67
N PRO A 834 10.86 14.90 10.99
CA PRO A 834 12.08 15.62 11.33
C PRO A 834 11.93 17.13 11.21
N ALA A 835 12.45 17.90 12.16
CA ALA A 835 12.16 19.33 12.25
C ALA A 835 13.41 20.20 12.48
N LEU A 836 13.23 21.51 12.30
CA LEU A 836 14.24 22.55 12.53
C LEU A 836 13.55 23.88 12.83
N GLY A 837 13.83 24.47 14.00
CA GLY A 837 13.28 25.77 14.38
C GLY A 837 11.80 25.69 14.73
N ASN A 838 10.93 26.43 14.04
CA ASN A 838 9.49 26.36 14.28
C ASN A 838 8.90 25.08 13.67
N VAL A 839 8.62 24.08 14.50
CA VAL A 839 8.16 22.75 14.04
C VAL A 839 6.73 22.77 13.47
N ASN A 840 5.97 23.83 13.73
CA ASN A 840 4.67 24.10 13.11
C ASN A 840 4.75 24.74 11.72
N ASP A 841 5.92 25.14 11.24
CA ASP A 841 6.05 25.70 9.89
C ASP A 841 5.89 24.60 8.83
N ALA A 842 5.06 24.86 7.82
CA ALA A 842 4.97 24.04 6.63
C ALA A 842 6.26 24.15 5.77
N VAL A 843 7.34 23.45 6.15
CA VAL A 843 8.65 23.49 5.48
C VAL A 843 8.74 22.45 4.36
N LEU A 844 9.00 22.93 3.13
CA LEU A 844 9.08 22.08 1.94
C LEU A 844 10.45 21.40 1.81
N ALA A 845 10.55 20.14 2.23
CA ALA A 845 11.77 19.34 2.16
C ALA A 845 11.59 18.12 1.24
N ASN A 846 12.61 17.26 1.14
CA ASN A 846 12.49 16.04 0.33
C ASN A 846 11.47 15.09 0.96
N SER A 847 10.73 14.36 0.12
CA SER A 847 9.85 13.27 0.58
C SER A 847 10.70 12.07 1.00
N LYS A 848 10.28 11.32 2.02
CA LYS A 848 10.90 10.02 2.35
C LYS A 848 10.73 8.99 1.21
N TYR A 849 9.62 9.05 0.49
CA TYR A 849 9.17 7.98 -0.40
C TYR A 849 9.79 8.07 -1.79
N GLY A 850 10.05 6.90 -2.38
CA GLY A 850 10.52 6.77 -3.76
C GLY A 850 12.04 6.71 -3.91
N ASP A 851 12.50 6.05 -4.97
CA ASP A 851 13.89 6.04 -5.39
C ASP A 851 14.19 7.24 -6.30
N THR A 852 15.30 7.95 -6.05
CA THR A 852 15.70 9.11 -6.86
C THR A 852 16.19 8.67 -8.24
N HIS A 853 16.89 7.54 -8.32
CA HIS A 853 17.27 6.86 -9.54
C HIS A 853 16.86 5.39 -9.46
N ARG A 854 16.19 4.87 -10.48
CA ARG A 854 15.81 3.45 -10.52
C ARG A 854 15.89 2.89 -11.93
N PHE A 855 16.67 1.84 -12.11
CA PHE A 855 16.72 1.02 -13.31
C PHE A 855 15.99 -0.29 -13.04
N ILE A 856 15.10 -0.71 -13.95
CA ILE A 856 14.47 -2.04 -13.93
C ILE A 856 14.63 -2.74 -15.27
N GLY A 857 14.96 -4.03 -15.22
CA GLY A 857 15.11 -4.89 -16.39
C GLY A 857 14.23 -6.12 -16.29
N VAL A 858 13.67 -6.57 -17.42
CA VAL A 858 12.97 -7.85 -17.53
C VAL A 858 13.44 -8.56 -18.79
N ALA A 859 13.78 -9.84 -18.67
CA ALA A 859 13.95 -10.72 -19.81
C ALA A 859 13.21 -12.03 -19.58
N SER A 860 12.66 -12.63 -20.64
CA SER A 860 11.94 -13.90 -20.57
C SER A 860 11.99 -14.63 -21.90
N LYS A 861 12.26 -15.94 -21.88
CA LYS A 861 12.29 -16.81 -23.06
C LYS A 861 11.76 -18.20 -22.73
N VAL A 862 11.06 -18.78 -23.69
CA VAL A 862 10.57 -20.17 -23.67
C VAL A 862 11.28 -20.95 -24.77
N TRP A 863 11.75 -22.15 -24.46
CA TRP A 863 12.28 -23.13 -25.40
C TRP A 863 11.37 -24.36 -25.39
N LYS A 864 10.72 -24.66 -26.51
CA LYS A 864 9.93 -25.89 -26.67
C LYS A 864 10.73 -26.96 -27.41
N TYR A 865 10.57 -28.23 -27.02
CA TYR A 865 11.29 -29.35 -27.62
C TYR A 865 10.54 -30.67 -27.43
N GLY A 866 10.95 -31.70 -28.19
CA GLY A 866 10.29 -33.00 -28.18
C GLY A 866 8.85 -32.97 -28.71
N ASN A 867 8.60 -32.22 -29.79
CA ASN A 867 7.27 -32.00 -30.39
C ASN A 867 6.28 -31.37 -29.38
N ASP A 868 6.65 -30.22 -28.80
CA ASP A 868 5.90 -29.48 -27.77
C ASP A 868 5.57 -30.26 -26.47
N LYS A 869 6.08 -31.50 -26.33
CA LYS A 869 5.96 -32.31 -25.10
C LYS A 869 6.68 -31.69 -23.90
N TRP A 870 7.72 -30.91 -24.13
CA TRP A 870 8.48 -30.22 -23.10
C TRP A 870 8.63 -28.73 -23.43
N ALA A 871 8.59 -27.89 -22.40
CA ALA A 871 9.01 -26.50 -22.52
C ALA A 871 9.81 -26.06 -21.29
N THR A 872 10.99 -25.47 -21.50
CA THR A 872 11.74 -24.78 -20.46
C THR A 872 11.48 -23.28 -20.59
N THR A 873 11.16 -22.60 -19.49
CA THR A 873 11.05 -21.13 -19.44
C THR A 873 12.09 -20.58 -18.48
N VAL A 874 12.84 -19.58 -18.93
CA VAL A 874 13.72 -18.77 -18.07
C VAL A 874 13.23 -17.33 -18.14
N SER A 875 12.97 -16.75 -16.97
CA SER A 875 12.57 -15.36 -16.81
C SER A 875 13.36 -14.70 -15.71
N THR A 876 13.53 -13.39 -15.80
CA THR A 876 14.28 -12.63 -14.81
C THR A 876 13.75 -11.21 -14.66
N PHE A 877 13.89 -10.69 -13.44
CA PHE A 877 13.73 -9.28 -13.10
C PHE A 877 15.03 -8.76 -12.49
N PHE A 878 15.48 -7.59 -12.92
CA PHE A 878 16.65 -6.88 -12.40
C PHE A 878 16.23 -5.51 -11.89
N GLU A 879 16.76 -5.09 -10.74
CA GLU A 879 16.65 -3.72 -10.24
C GLU A 879 18.05 -3.19 -9.85
N TYR A 880 18.33 -1.94 -10.20
CA TYR A 880 19.46 -1.17 -9.68
C TYR A 880 19.01 0.25 -9.36
N ALA A 881 19.11 0.67 -8.10
CA ALA A 881 18.46 1.87 -7.62
C ALA A 881 19.28 2.62 -6.56
N GLN A 882 19.07 3.94 -6.51
CA GLN A 882 19.50 4.82 -5.43
C GLN A 882 18.32 5.62 -4.90
N GLY A 883 18.14 5.57 -3.58
CA GLY A 883 16.98 6.10 -2.88
C GLY A 883 17.11 5.78 -1.40
N GLY A 884 16.01 5.39 -0.76
CA GLY A 884 16.01 5.13 0.68
C GLY A 884 16.49 6.36 1.45
N ARG A 885 15.73 7.46 1.35
CA ARG A 885 16.10 8.72 1.99
C ARG A 885 15.97 8.63 3.50
N PHE A 886 16.92 9.23 4.21
CA PHE A 886 16.95 9.23 5.67
C PHE A 886 17.41 10.60 6.21
N ASN A 887 17.41 10.74 7.53
CA ASN A 887 17.77 11.96 8.25
C ASN A 887 18.97 11.72 9.15
N TYR A 888 19.67 12.80 9.46
CA TYR A 888 20.51 12.85 10.64
C TYR A 888 19.83 13.76 11.65
N THR A 889 19.39 13.18 12.77
CA THR A 889 18.78 13.91 13.88
C THR A 889 19.63 13.77 15.15
N TYR A 890 19.38 14.61 16.15
CA TYR A 890 20.02 14.44 17.45
C TYR A 890 19.34 13.31 18.24
N GLY A 891 20.13 12.56 19.01
CA GLY A 891 19.63 11.70 20.08
C GLY A 891 19.27 12.53 21.31
N GLY A 892 18.09 13.16 21.29
CA GLY A 892 17.61 14.08 22.32
C GLY A 892 16.57 15.05 21.75
N ASP A 893 16.16 16.00 22.57
CA ASP A 893 15.36 17.17 22.17
C ASP A 893 16.26 18.41 22.35
N ILE A 894 16.64 19.07 21.25
CA ILE A 894 17.52 20.25 21.27
C ILE A 894 16.74 21.55 21.02
N ASN A 895 15.57 21.46 20.41
CA ASN A 895 14.69 22.60 20.17
C ASN A 895 13.73 22.89 21.35
N ASN A 896 13.59 21.94 22.28
CA ASN A 896 12.70 21.93 23.43
C ASN A 896 11.21 22.03 23.04
N ASP A 897 10.75 21.30 22.03
CA ASP A 897 9.33 21.21 21.63
C ASP A 897 8.59 20.06 22.36
N GLY A 898 9.32 19.12 22.97
CA GLY A 898 8.79 17.94 23.65
C GLY A 898 8.87 16.63 22.84
N ALA A 899 9.27 16.68 21.57
CA ALA A 899 9.50 15.53 20.70
C ALA A 899 11.00 15.20 20.61
N SER A 900 11.42 14.14 21.29
CA SER A 900 12.82 13.69 21.20
C SER A 900 13.12 12.93 19.91
N GLY A 901 14.32 13.12 19.36
CA GLY A 901 14.87 12.29 18.30
C GLY A 901 14.56 12.71 16.86
N ASN A 902 13.78 13.77 16.64
CA ASN A 902 13.36 14.29 15.34
C ASN A 902 14.17 15.54 14.89
N ASP A 903 14.89 16.17 15.80
CA ASP A 903 15.61 17.41 15.58
C ASP A 903 16.77 17.23 14.60
N LEU A 904 16.70 17.86 13.42
CA LEU A 904 17.76 17.77 12.41
C LEU A 904 19.08 18.33 12.96
N ILE A 905 20.20 17.62 12.76
CA ILE A 905 21.49 18.08 13.31
C ILE A 905 22.00 19.35 12.64
N TYR A 906 22.68 20.20 13.41
CA TYR A 906 23.63 21.15 12.84
C TYR A 906 24.94 20.41 12.56
N ILE A 907 25.57 20.69 11.42
CA ILE A 907 26.79 20.00 10.98
C ILE A 907 27.95 20.98 11.14
N PRO A 908 28.71 20.94 12.25
CA PRO A 908 29.69 21.97 12.55
C PRO A 908 30.93 21.91 11.67
N THR A 909 31.55 23.07 11.46
CA THR A 909 32.93 23.16 10.97
C THR A 909 33.91 22.62 12.02
N THR A 910 35.09 22.14 11.62
CA THR A 910 36.13 21.67 12.54
C THR A 910 36.53 22.74 13.57
N ALA A 911 36.50 24.03 13.19
CA ALA A 911 36.70 25.15 14.11
C ALA A 911 35.59 25.23 15.17
N GLN A 912 34.32 25.13 14.77
CA GLN A 912 33.17 25.14 15.69
C GLN A 912 33.20 23.95 16.67
N ILE A 913 33.61 22.76 16.23
CA ILE A 913 33.75 21.58 17.11
C ILE A 913 34.68 21.85 18.29
N SER A 914 35.74 22.65 18.10
CA SER A 914 36.65 23.03 19.20
C SER A 914 36.01 23.91 20.28
N THR A 915 34.85 24.51 19.99
CA THR A 915 34.07 25.36 20.91
C THR A 915 32.80 24.68 21.45
N MET A 916 32.47 23.48 20.97
CA MET A 916 31.32 22.71 21.43
C MET A 916 31.66 21.92 22.70
N ILE A 917 30.70 21.82 23.62
CA ILE A 917 30.87 21.08 24.87
C ILE A 917 30.47 19.61 24.64
N PHE A 918 31.40 18.69 24.91
CA PHE A 918 31.15 17.25 24.84
C PHE A 918 31.20 16.62 26.24
N SER A 919 30.36 15.61 26.47
CA SER A 919 30.28 14.89 27.76
C SER A 919 31.54 14.09 28.11
N GLY A 920 32.37 13.75 27.11
CA GLY A 920 33.60 13.00 27.29
C GLY A 920 34.76 13.53 26.44
N ALA A 921 35.98 13.38 26.98
CA ALA A 921 37.21 13.77 26.30
C ALA A 921 37.37 13.03 24.94
N GLY A 922 37.85 13.74 23.92
CA GLY A 922 38.11 13.18 22.59
C GLY A 922 36.87 12.94 21.71
N GLN A 923 35.65 12.99 22.26
CA GLN A 923 34.41 12.77 21.49
C GLN A 923 34.26 13.73 20.30
N GLY A 924 34.57 15.02 20.48
CA GLY A 924 34.52 16.01 19.38
C GLY A 924 35.48 15.68 18.23
N VAL A 925 36.67 15.16 18.52
CA VAL A 925 37.63 14.70 17.49
C VAL A 925 37.13 13.45 16.76
N ALA A 926 36.44 12.55 17.47
CA ALA A 926 35.80 11.40 16.84
C ALA A 926 34.61 11.81 15.96
N PHE A 927 33.79 12.76 16.41
CA PHE A 927 32.67 13.31 15.63
C PHE A 927 33.15 14.07 14.38
N ASP A 928 34.25 14.84 14.47
CA ASP A 928 34.85 15.51 13.30
C ASP A 928 35.32 14.50 12.24
N LYS A 929 35.89 13.37 12.66
CA LYS A 929 36.23 12.24 11.76
C LYS A 929 34.98 11.58 11.16
N PHE A 930 33.93 11.39 11.95
CA PHE A 930 32.66 10.82 11.49
C PHE A 930 31.96 11.71 10.45
N ILE A 931 31.95 13.03 10.64
CA ILE A 931 31.48 13.98 9.62
C ILE A 931 32.34 13.86 8.35
N SER A 932 33.66 13.75 8.50
CA SER A 932 34.60 13.75 7.37
C SER A 932 34.55 12.49 6.49
N GLN A 933 34.14 11.33 7.02
CA GLN A 933 33.97 10.12 6.20
C GLN A 933 32.65 10.07 5.43
N ASP A 934 31.68 10.91 5.77
CA ASP A 934 30.38 10.95 5.12
C ASP A 934 30.30 12.09 4.09
N ASN A 935 29.98 11.77 2.83
CA ASN A 935 29.91 12.77 1.75
C ASN A 935 28.80 13.81 1.94
N TYR A 936 27.70 13.45 2.61
CA TYR A 936 26.58 14.35 2.85
C TYR A 936 26.87 15.29 4.04
N LEU A 937 27.44 14.76 5.13
CA LEU A 937 27.82 15.57 6.29
C LEU A 937 29.03 16.47 5.97
N SER A 938 30.12 15.92 5.43
CA SER A 938 31.31 16.71 5.08
C SER A 938 31.00 17.85 4.11
N GLY A 939 30.15 17.61 3.10
CA GLY A 939 29.69 18.61 2.14
C GLY A 939 28.75 19.69 2.71
N ARG A 940 28.35 19.60 3.98
CA ARG A 940 27.37 20.49 4.64
C ARG A 940 27.88 21.10 5.95
N ARG A 941 29.18 21.09 6.19
CA ARG A 941 29.77 21.80 7.34
C ARG A 941 29.40 23.29 7.33
N GLY A 942 28.94 23.79 8.47
CA GLY A 942 28.37 25.13 8.61
C GLY A 942 26.85 25.22 8.36
N GLN A 943 26.18 24.09 8.09
CA GLN A 943 24.76 24.05 7.72
C GLN A 943 23.98 23.02 8.55
N TYR A 944 22.66 23.12 8.51
CA TYR A 944 21.77 22.10 9.06
C TYR A 944 21.61 20.92 8.09
N ALA A 945 21.38 19.73 8.61
CA ALA A 945 20.87 18.61 7.82
C ALA A 945 19.49 18.96 7.25
N GLU A 946 19.24 18.62 5.98
CA GLU A 946 17.90 18.71 5.38
C GLU A 946 17.07 17.46 5.71
N ARG A 947 15.78 17.64 5.98
CA ARG A 947 14.81 16.55 6.05
C ARG A 947 14.80 15.73 4.76
N TYR A 948 15.03 14.43 4.92
CA TYR A 948 15.22 13.39 3.89
C TYR A 948 16.26 13.78 2.82
N GLY A 949 17.26 14.59 3.18
CA GLY A 949 18.35 15.02 2.30
C GLY A 949 19.37 13.93 1.98
N ALA A 950 19.69 13.07 2.95
CA ALA A 950 20.65 12.00 2.79
C ALA A 950 20.06 10.83 1.98
N LEU A 951 20.90 10.16 1.18
CA LEU A 951 20.54 9.02 0.34
C LEU A 951 21.30 7.78 0.81
N SER A 952 20.63 6.63 0.81
CA SER A 952 21.31 5.34 0.97
C SER A 952 22.19 5.05 -0.25
N PRO A 953 23.23 4.19 -0.13
CA PRO A 953 24.06 3.77 -1.25
C PRO A 953 23.25 3.08 -2.36
N TRP A 954 23.84 2.99 -3.55
CA TRP A 954 23.25 2.23 -4.65
C TRP A 954 23.08 0.75 -4.26
N ARG A 955 21.89 0.21 -4.49
CA ARG A 955 21.55 -1.21 -4.30
C ARG A 955 21.23 -1.84 -5.65
N GLY A 956 21.56 -3.13 -5.80
CA GLY A 956 21.23 -3.91 -6.98
C GLY A 956 20.75 -5.31 -6.62
N LYS A 957 19.74 -5.82 -7.31
CA LYS A 957 19.16 -7.15 -7.09
C LYS A 957 18.80 -7.80 -8.42
N TRP A 958 19.05 -9.10 -8.52
CA TRP A 958 18.75 -9.89 -9.71
C TRP A 958 17.94 -11.13 -9.30
N ASP A 959 16.72 -11.24 -9.80
CA ASP A 959 15.79 -12.34 -9.51
C ASP A 959 15.62 -13.23 -10.75
N LEU A 960 15.49 -14.52 -10.55
CA LEU A 960 15.38 -15.54 -11.60
C LEU A 960 14.20 -16.47 -11.33
N LYS A 961 13.48 -16.85 -12.39
CA LYS A 961 12.55 -17.98 -12.39
C LYS A 961 12.91 -18.96 -13.49
N LEU A 962 13.03 -20.23 -13.12
CA LEU A 962 13.11 -21.37 -14.02
C LEU A 962 11.79 -22.15 -13.93
N MET A 963 11.21 -22.50 -15.06
CA MET A 963 10.07 -23.42 -15.14
C MET A 963 10.34 -24.53 -16.16
N GLN A 964 9.87 -25.73 -15.86
CA GLN A 964 9.92 -26.89 -16.74
C GLN A 964 8.52 -27.51 -16.86
N ASP A 965 7.95 -27.42 -18.04
CA ASP A 965 6.65 -27.99 -18.39
C ASP A 965 6.83 -29.39 -19.00
N TYR A 966 5.95 -30.30 -18.59
CA TYR A 966 5.70 -31.60 -19.19
C TYR A 966 4.26 -31.68 -19.66
N ASN A 967 4.06 -31.68 -20.98
CA ASN A 967 2.76 -31.68 -21.64
C ASN A 967 2.36 -33.11 -22.04
N PHE A 968 1.14 -33.52 -21.69
CA PHE A 968 0.62 -34.85 -22.02
C PHE A 968 -0.89 -34.82 -22.27
N LYS A 969 -1.39 -35.84 -22.98
CA LYS A 969 -2.84 -36.08 -23.12
C LYS A 969 -3.31 -36.96 -21.96
N PRO A 970 -4.41 -36.63 -21.27
CA PRO A 970 -4.92 -37.44 -20.16
C PRO A 970 -5.53 -38.79 -20.62
N SER A 971 -5.85 -38.93 -21.90
CA SER A 971 -6.19 -40.21 -22.55
C SER A 971 -5.78 -40.17 -24.03
N SER A 972 -5.68 -41.34 -24.66
CA SER A 972 -5.44 -41.45 -26.12
C SER A 972 -6.55 -40.79 -26.96
N SER A 973 -7.79 -40.77 -26.46
CA SER A 973 -8.95 -40.12 -27.07
C SER A 973 -9.08 -38.62 -26.78
N SER A 974 -8.26 -38.06 -25.89
CA SER A 974 -8.35 -36.65 -25.52
C SER A 974 -7.68 -35.74 -26.56
N ASN A 975 -8.35 -34.63 -26.87
CA ASN A 975 -7.79 -33.50 -27.59
C ASN A 975 -7.25 -32.40 -26.67
N LYS A 976 -7.43 -32.54 -25.34
CA LYS A 976 -6.85 -31.63 -24.35
C LYS A 976 -5.40 -32.01 -24.02
N THR A 977 -4.60 -31.01 -23.74
CA THR A 977 -3.24 -31.13 -23.21
C THR A 977 -3.26 -30.68 -21.76
N ASN A 978 -2.79 -31.53 -20.87
CA ASN A 978 -2.60 -31.23 -19.46
C ASN A 978 -1.09 -31.07 -19.22
N THR A 979 -0.72 -30.25 -18.26
CA THR A 979 0.69 -29.90 -17.98
C THR A 979 1.03 -30.19 -16.52
N ILE A 980 2.14 -30.89 -16.29
CA ILE A 980 2.85 -30.83 -15.01
C ILE A 980 3.97 -29.80 -15.19
N GLN A 981 3.96 -28.75 -14.38
CA GLN A 981 4.95 -27.69 -14.35
C GLN A 981 5.74 -27.78 -13.05
N LEU A 982 7.07 -27.89 -13.16
CA LEU A 982 8.00 -27.69 -12.06
C LEU A 982 8.57 -26.27 -12.15
N SER A 983 8.81 -25.65 -11.00
CA SER A 983 9.32 -24.27 -10.92
C SER A 983 10.32 -24.11 -9.80
N LEU A 984 11.30 -23.23 -10.04
CA LEU A 984 12.27 -22.73 -9.07
C LEU A 984 12.34 -21.21 -9.21
N ASP A 985 11.87 -20.51 -8.19
CA ASP A 985 11.99 -19.06 -8.05
C ASP A 985 13.18 -18.77 -7.13
N VAL A 986 14.14 -17.96 -7.60
CA VAL A 986 15.31 -17.51 -6.83
C VAL A 986 15.35 -16.00 -6.80
N LEU A 987 15.11 -15.41 -5.63
CA LEU A 987 15.27 -13.99 -5.41
C LEU A 987 16.71 -13.69 -4.99
N ASN A 988 17.27 -12.60 -5.50
CA ASN A 988 18.65 -12.17 -5.28
C ASN A 988 19.71 -13.24 -5.65
N LEU A 989 19.58 -13.81 -6.86
CA LEU A 989 20.54 -14.73 -7.48
C LEU A 989 22.00 -14.24 -7.42
N GLY A 990 22.22 -12.92 -7.47
CA GLY A 990 23.54 -12.32 -7.30
C GLY A 990 24.22 -12.77 -6.00
N ASN A 991 23.52 -12.70 -4.87
CA ASN A 991 24.03 -13.14 -3.57
C ASN A 991 24.24 -14.67 -3.48
N LEU A 992 23.45 -15.47 -4.21
CA LEU A 992 23.64 -16.93 -4.30
C LEU A 992 24.95 -17.28 -5.03
N ILE A 993 25.30 -16.54 -6.08
CA ILE A 993 26.53 -16.74 -6.85
C ILE A 993 27.75 -16.15 -6.12
N ASN A 994 27.60 -14.98 -5.52
CA ASN A 994 28.67 -14.30 -4.79
C ASN A 994 28.10 -13.47 -3.63
N SER A 995 28.54 -13.74 -2.39
CA SER A 995 28.11 -13.01 -1.19
C SER A 995 28.48 -11.51 -1.15
N ASP A 996 29.28 -11.01 -2.09
CA ASP A 996 29.53 -9.58 -2.30
C ASP A 996 28.44 -8.86 -3.11
N TRP A 997 27.63 -9.60 -3.85
CA TRP A 997 26.60 -9.09 -4.75
C TRP A 997 25.23 -9.13 -4.08
N GLY A 998 24.30 -8.31 -4.57
CA GLY A 998 22.93 -8.32 -4.05
C GLY A 998 22.75 -7.64 -2.70
N LEU A 999 23.76 -6.94 -2.18
CA LEU A 999 23.77 -6.39 -0.84
C LEU A 999 23.07 -5.02 -0.76
N VAL A 1000 22.38 -4.80 0.34
CA VAL A 1000 21.81 -3.50 0.72
C VAL A 1000 22.62 -2.92 1.88
N GLN A 1001 22.83 -1.60 1.86
CA GLN A 1001 23.45 -0.86 2.96
C GLN A 1001 22.42 0.03 3.64
N VAL A 1002 22.45 0.07 4.97
CA VAL A 1002 21.55 0.86 5.83
C VAL A 1002 22.35 1.76 6.76
N PRO A 1003 21.83 2.92 7.19
CA PRO A 1003 22.50 3.77 8.17
C PRO A 1003 22.74 3.01 9.48
N THR A 1004 23.95 3.11 10.03
CA THR A 1004 24.33 2.55 11.34
C THR A 1004 23.52 3.17 12.48
N SER A 1005 23.28 4.47 12.40
CA SER A 1005 22.32 5.21 13.23
C SER A 1005 21.86 6.45 12.46
N VAL A 1006 20.57 6.77 12.55
CA VAL A 1006 20.01 8.06 12.10
C VAL A 1006 20.17 9.16 13.16
N GLN A 1007 20.55 8.77 14.39
CA GLN A 1007 20.88 9.65 15.51
C GLN A 1007 22.34 9.41 15.92
N PRO A 1008 23.34 9.90 15.14
CA PRO A 1008 24.75 9.59 15.40
C PRO A 1008 25.33 10.35 16.61
N ILE A 1009 24.67 11.41 17.07
CA ILE A 1009 25.15 12.29 18.15
C ILE A 1009 23.98 12.61 19.08
N GLY A 1010 24.14 12.32 20.37
CA GLY A 1010 23.19 12.68 21.42
C GLY A 1010 23.40 14.10 21.91
N VAL A 1011 22.37 14.69 22.52
CA VAL A 1011 22.44 16.05 23.08
C VAL A 1011 21.51 16.21 24.29
N SER A 1012 21.96 17.02 25.26
CA SER A 1012 21.11 17.63 26.28
C SER A 1012 21.35 19.14 26.29
N VAL A 1013 20.33 19.93 26.63
CA VAL A 1013 20.42 21.40 26.70
C VAL A 1013 20.21 21.85 28.13
N ASP A 1014 21.09 22.69 28.65
CA ASP A 1014 20.88 23.31 29.96
C ASP A 1014 19.68 24.28 29.88
N PRO A 1015 18.63 24.10 30.71
CA PRO A 1015 17.38 24.85 30.55
C PRO A 1015 17.51 26.34 30.92
N THR A 1016 18.58 26.75 31.60
CA THR A 1016 18.79 28.14 32.05
C THR A 1016 19.68 28.91 31.07
N THR A 1017 20.85 28.36 30.77
CA THR A 1017 21.89 28.96 29.91
C THR A 1017 21.67 28.71 28.43
N LYS A 1018 20.81 27.74 28.08
CA LYS A 1018 20.55 27.27 26.70
C LYS A 1018 21.80 26.74 25.99
N ILE A 1019 22.79 26.30 26.75
CA ILE A 1019 24.04 25.71 26.23
C ILE A 1019 23.85 24.20 26.04
N PRO A 1020 24.11 23.64 24.84
CA PRO A 1020 24.05 22.21 24.59
C PRO A 1020 25.32 21.48 25.04
N THR A 1021 25.13 20.30 25.62
CA THR A 1021 26.18 19.29 25.86
C THR A 1021 25.94 18.11 24.94
N TYR A 1022 26.92 17.80 24.10
CA TYR A 1022 26.85 16.74 23.10
C TYR A 1022 27.47 15.43 23.59
N THR A 1023 26.97 14.30 23.12
CA THR A 1023 27.54 12.97 23.39
C THR A 1023 27.73 12.19 22.09
N PHE A 1024 28.95 11.73 21.83
CA PHE A 1024 29.27 10.92 20.63
C PHE A 1024 30.05 9.66 20.99
N SER A 1025 29.67 8.50 20.43
CA SER A 1025 30.41 7.25 20.63
C SER A 1025 31.56 7.14 19.64
N GLY A 1026 32.80 7.10 20.16
CA GLY A 1026 34.01 6.93 19.34
C GLY A 1026 34.09 5.61 18.56
N SER A 1027 33.22 4.62 18.85
CA SER A 1027 33.12 3.38 18.07
C SER A 1027 32.35 3.55 16.76
N GLN A 1028 31.48 4.57 16.64
CA GLN A 1028 30.72 4.84 15.42
C GLN A 1028 31.62 5.53 14.37
N THR A 1029 32.31 4.73 13.56
CA THR A 1029 33.31 5.20 12.59
C THR A 1029 32.81 5.23 11.14
N LYS A 1030 31.60 4.74 10.85
CA LYS A 1030 31.03 4.64 9.50
C LYS A 1030 29.56 5.02 9.50
N THR A 1031 29.09 5.67 8.43
CA THR A 1031 27.66 5.96 8.24
C THR A 1031 26.84 4.71 7.99
N PHE A 1032 27.36 3.76 7.20
CA PHE A 1032 26.58 2.64 6.66
C PHE A 1032 27.16 1.29 7.03
N ASN A 1033 26.28 0.36 7.38
CA ASN A 1033 26.58 -1.07 7.51
C ASN A 1033 25.81 -1.88 6.46
N TYR A 1034 26.24 -3.11 6.20
CA TYR A 1034 25.49 -4.05 5.37
C TYR A 1034 24.31 -4.61 6.16
N ASP A 1035 23.12 -4.59 5.54
CA ASP A 1035 21.94 -5.22 6.11
C ASP A 1035 22.08 -6.76 6.05
N ALA A 1036 21.86 -7.44 7.17
CA ALA A 1036 21.93 -8.90 7.27
C ALA A 1036 20.56 -9.61 7.16
N SER A 1037 19.51 -8.86 6.80
CA SER A 1037 18.18 -9.39 6.60
C SER A 1037 18.02 -10.00 5.20
N LEU A 1038 16.80 -10.46 4.90
CA LEU A 1038 16.41 -10.99 3.59
C LEU A 1038 16.51 -9.96 2.44
N LEU A 1039 16.79 -8.69 2.71
CA LEU A 1039 17.08 -7.68 1.68
C LEU A 1039 18.40 -7.97 0.95
N SER A 1040 19.45 -8.34 1.68
CA SER A 1040 20.79 -8.62 1.14
C SER A 1040 21.02 -10.10 0.77
N ARG A 1041 20.11 -11.00 1.17
CA ARG A 1041 20.28 -12.46 1.08
C ARG A 1041 19.49 -13.05 -0.07
N TRP A 1042 20.00 -14.12 -0.67
CA TRP A 1042 19.21 -14.92 -1.60
C TRP A 1042 18.13 -15.73 -0.89
N GLN A 1043 17.04 -16.01 -1.60
CA GLN A 1043 15.96 -16.89 -1.17
C GLN A 1043 15.51 -17.75 -2.36
N ALA A 1044 15.23 -19.03 -2.14
CA ALA A 1044 14.68 -19.93 -3.15
C ALA A 1044 13.35 -20.54 -2.71
N GLN A 1045 12.51 -20.89 -3.68
CA GLN A 1045 11.26 -21.61 -3.48
C GLN A 1045 11.06 -22.62 -4.62
N PHE A 1046 10.72 -23.85 -4.27
CA PHE A 1046 10.30 -24.86 -5.25
C PHE A 1046 8.78 -24.83 -5.39
N GLY A 1047 8.29 -25.04 -6.60
CA GLY A 1047 6.87 -25.14 -6.89
C GLY A 1047 6.53 -26.26 -7.85
N ILE A 1048 5.44 -26.98 -7.58
CA ILE A 1048 4.80 -27.92 -8.50
C ILE A 1048 3.41 -27.43 -8.83
N ARG A 1049 3.01 -27.57 -10.10
CA ARG A 1049 1.69 -27.21 -10.59
C ARG A 1049 1.18 -28.22 -11.60
N TYR A 1050 -0.10 -28.56 -11.50
CA TYR A 1050 -0.86 -29.29 -12.50
C TYR A 1050 -1.84 -28.34 -13.18
N ILE A 1051 -1.95 -28.40 -14.51
CA ILE A 1051 -2.81 -27.56 -15.35
C ILE A 1051 -3.65 -28.46 -16.27
N PHE A 1052 -4.95 -28.19 -16.41
CA PHE A 1052 -5.90 -28.97 -17.20
C PHE A 1052 -7.03 -28.12 -17.81
#